data_AF-A0A8C3HPP3-F1
#
_entry.id   AF-A0A8C3HPP3-F1
#
_cell.length_a   1.000
_cell.length_b   1.000
_cell.length_c   1.000
_cell.angle_alpha   90.00
_cell.angle_beta   90.00
_cell.angle_gamma   90.00
#
_symmetry.space_group_name_H-M   'P 1'
#
loop_
_entity.id
_entity.type
_entity.pdbx_description
1 polymer ?
#
loop_
_entity_poly.entity_id
_entity_poly.type
_entity_poly.pdbx_seq_one_letter_code
_entity_poly.pdbx_strand_id
1 'polypeptide(L)'
;MNYSHFITAVSAARKASPIRLLTELMQKSPPSLISLAGGAPNPNTFPFKMATITTGDGTAVNIGEDLMKRALQYSASAGIPELLSWLKDLQKSLHNPPTANYSPDQGQMEICVTTGSQEGLSKVFEMLINPGDNILLDAPTYPGTLAALRPLGCNIINVPSDQYGIIPKALKEILSRWSPEDVRKHNNIPKFLYTIPNGGNPTGTSLTTDRKKEIYQLARQYNFLVIEDDPYYFLQFDKPWAPTFLSMDVDGRVIRTDSFSKILSSGLRIGFLTGPKPLIDRVILHIQVSTMHTSTFTQLMIAQLLQQWGEKGFLEHVDRVVEFYRVQRDAMLAAADKWLKGLADWHAPAAGMFLWIKIKGVSDTQQLIMEKALQKEVLLVPGGAFNIDSSVPSSYVRASFSLSSPAQMDQTLYAFMEGSPVRHAVMEKISQEVGSQLKTLKSLSNTRWACRAEAVAAVKQNYPIILQALQEIIETTRLPDPKIKARGLIHELNSFKFIFALHMMHPVLQMVVKVSKALQAPDLNLLTAMTGAKSLRNSLAVMRSGPEYFQSIFNDSVKMCVENDISIPTVKKRKMSTHIDDTFESQHHFDTKEEQERITSFYPLLDSVITGIDQRFEQKTCKTVTAMGKLLSLDIGRDDMRIIANKFKVSLDELEAEVRLLQVYDGSVPKGSTTNTTREWLDWLKESDQTSLFQAFYKSIQCFAAVLPVHVKEPFRNSHM
;
A
#
# COMPACT_ATOMS: atom_id res chain seq x y z
N MET A 1 -26.17 32.37 9.00
CA MET A 1 -25.91 31.33 10.02
C MET A 1 -25.23 31.95 11.24
N ASN A 2 -25.42 31.39 12.45
CA ASN A 2 -24.62 31.78 13.63
C ASN A 2 -23.55 30.69 13.89
N TYR A 3 -22.31 30.95 13.46
CA TYR A 3 -21.21 29.97 13.56
C TYR A 3 -20.70 29.75 14.99
N SER A 4 -20.85 30.75 15.87
CA SER A 4 -20.36 30.66 17.25
C SER A 4 -20.95 29.48 18.03
N HIS A 5 -22.18 29.06 17.68
CA HIS A 5 -22.86 27.92 18.27
C HIS A 5 -22.13 26.57 18.05
N PHE A 6 -21.37 26.47 16.96
CA PHE A 6 -20.67 25.26 16.58
C PHE A 6 -19.24 25.21 17.09
N ILE A 7 -18.67 26.35 17.51
CA ILE A 7 -17.25 26.47 17.83
C ILE A 7 -17.05 26.21 19.33
N THR A 8 -16.14 25.28 19.68
CA THR A 8 -15.77 25.01 21.08
C THR A 8 -15.15 26.23 21.74
N ALA A 9 -15.21 26.31 23.07
CA ALA A 9 -14.56 27.39 23.82
C ALA A 9 -13.05 27.46 23.56
N VAL A 10 -12.40 26.29 23.47
CA VAL A 10 -10.96 26.18 23.13
C VAL A 10 -10.69 26.75 21.75
N SER A 11 -11.52 26.38 20.76
CA SER A 11 -11.39 26.92 19.43
C SER A 11 -11.64 28.42 19.47
N ALA A 12 -12.75 28.93 20.00
CA ALA A 12 -13.04 30.36 20.07
C ALA A 12 -11.92 31.20 20.73
N ALA A 13 -11.23 30.64 21.73
CA ALA A 13 -10.14 31.31 22.44
C ALA A 13 -8.86 31.52 21.62
N ARG A 14 -8.60 30.76 20.53
CA ARG A 14 -7.38 30.99 19.73
C ARG A 14 -7.46 32.35 19.03
N LYS A 15 -6.39 33.14 19.14
CA LYS A 15 -6.24 34.44 18.51
C LYS A 15 -5.17 34.36 17.42
N ALA A 16 -5.28 35.23 16.41
CA ALA A 16 -4.22 35.38 15.43
C ALA A 16 -2.90 35.75 16.12
N SER A 17 -1.82 35.09 15.75
CA SER A 17 -0.49 35.46 16.23
C SER A 17 -0.07 36.78 15.58
N PRO A 18 0.23 37.84 16.35
CA PRO A 18 0.66 39.12 15.80
C PRO A 18 1.91 38.99 14.91
N ILE A 19 2.82 38.08 15.25
CA ILE A 19 4.04 37.80 14.46
C ILE A 19 3.69 37.13 13.12
N ARG A 20 2.65 36.29 13.06
CA ARG A 20 2.25 35.63 11.80
C ARG A 20 1.56 36.59 10.85
N LEU A 21 0.81 37.57 11.36
CA LEU A 21 0.26 38.65 10.55
C LEU A 21 1.37 39.45 9.84
N LEU A 22 2.55 39.60 10.46
CA LEU A 22 3.69 40.23 9.80
C LEU A 22 4.20 39.42 8.60
N THR A 23 4.11 38.09 8.62
CA THR A 23 4.53 37.25 7.48
C THR A 23 3.62 37.47 6.28
N GLU A 24 2.31 37.53 6.50
CA GLU A 24 1.34 37.85 5.44
C GLU A 24 1.53 39.28 4.91
N LEU A 25 1.77 40.24 5.81
CA LEU A 25 2.07 41.62 5.43
C LEU A 25 3.35 41.71 4.60
N MET A 26 4.42 41.00 5.00
CA MET A 26 5.67 40.92 4.24
C MET A 26 5.47 40.34 2.84
N GLN A 27 4.62 39.31 2.69
CA GLN A 27 4.30 38.73 1.38
C GLN A 27 3.53 39.70 0.46
N LYS A 28 2.71 40.60 1.03
CA LYS A 28 1.94 41.62 0.29
C LYS A 28 2.69 42.94 0.10
N SER A 29 3.82 43.11 0.78
CA SER A 29 4.60 44.36 0.76
C SER A 29 5.49 44.44 -0.49
N PRO A 30 5.86 45.66 -0.92
CA PRO A 30 6.78 45.82 -2.04
C PRO A 30 8.15 45.21 -1.73
N PRO A 31 8.89 44.72 -2.75
CA PRO A 31 10.23 44.14 -2.56
C PRO A 31 11.25 45.09 -1.92
N SER A 32 10.99 46.40 -1.96
CA SER A 32 11.83 47.43 -1.33
C SER A 32 11.66 47.54 0.18
N LEU A 33 10.68 46.85 0.79
CA LEU A 33 10.50 46.84 2.24
C LEU A 33 11.68 46.15 2.92
N ILE A 34 12.46 46.92 3.67
CA ILE A 34 13.48 46.38 4.58
C ILE A 34 12.77 45.97 5.87
N SER A 35 12.60 44.67 6.09
CA SER A 35 11.99 44.13 7.32
C SER A 35 13.05 43.48 8.21
N LEU A 36 13.21 44.01 9.42
CA LEU A 36 14.02 43.42 10.49
C LEU A 36 13.16 42.71 11.56
N ALA A 37 11.86 42.60 11.33
CA ALA A 37 10.89 42.08 12.30
C ALA A 37 10.63 40.57 12.16
N GLY A 38 11.05 39.96 11.05
CA GLY A 38 10.78 38.56 10.73
C GLY A 38 11.77 37.60 11.40
N GLY A 39 11.27 36.49 11.97
CA GLY A 39 12.08 35.39 12.51
C GLY A 39 12.45 34.33 11.47
N ALA A 40 12.44 34.67 10.18
CA ALA A 40 12.73 33.71 9.11
C ALA A 40 14.25 33.51 8.95
N PRO A 41 14.75 32.26 8.91
CA PRO A 41 16.16 31.97 8.66
C PRO A 41 16.57 32.41 7.25
N ASN A 42 17.83 32.82 7.08
CA ASN A 42 18.36 33.27 5.78
C ASN A 42 18.39 32.09 4.78
N PRO A 43 17.62 32.12 3.67
CA PRO A 43 17.48 30.96 2.79
C PRO A 43 18.76 30.63 2.02
N ASN A 44 19.75 31.52 1.98
CA ASN A 44 21.04 31.25 1.33
C ASN A 44 21.87 30.17 2.06
N THR A 45 21.62 29.96 3.37
CA THR A 45 22.30 28.93 4.15
C THR A 45 21.73 27.53 3.93
N PHE A 46 20.57 27.42 3.27
CA PHE A 46 19.97 26.12 2.99
C PHE A 46 20.76 25.35 1.92
N PRO A 47 20.93 24.02 2.08
CA PRO A 47 21.83 23.23 1.23
C PRO A 47 21.26 22.87 -0.14
N PHE A 48 19.94 22.82 -0.31
CA PHE A 48 19.31 22.47 -1.59
C PHE A 48 19.17 23.72 -2.46
N LYS A 49 19.63 23.64 -3.72
CA LYS A 49 19.70 24.79 -4.63
C LYS A 49 18.70 24.74 -5.78
N MET A 50 18.43 23.57 -6.35
CA MET A 50 17.45 23.40 -7.42
C MET A 50 16.87 21.98 -7.41
N ALA A 51 15.71 21.80 -8.04
CA ALA A 51 15.11 20.49 -8.26
C ALA A 51 14.42 20.43 -9.62
N THR A 52 14.53 19.27 -10.27
CA THR A 52 13.76 18.92 -11.46
C THR A 52 13.01 17.63 -11.18
N ILE A 53 11.69 17.66 -11.37
CA ILE A 53 10.81 16.51 -11.16
C ILE A 53 10.17 16.17 -12.50
N THR A 54 10.44 14.97 -13.01
CA THR A 54 9.85 14.46 -14.25
C THR A 54 8.49 13.83 -13.97
N THR A 55 7.48 14.19 -14.76
CA THR A 55 6.13 13.62 -14.73
C THR A 55 6.03 12.39 -15.63
N GLY A 56 4.93 11.64 -15.52
CA GLY A 56 4.72 10.41 -16.30
C GLY A 56 4.63 10.61 -17.82
N ASP A 57 4.32 11.83 -18.28
CA ASP A 57 4.31 12.21 -19.70
C ASP A 57 5.66 12.75 -20.20
N GLY A 58 6.70 12.71 -19.36
CA GLY A 58 8.05 13.18 -19.67
C GLY A 58 8.24 14.68 -19.54
N THR A 59 7.21 15.45 -19.18
CA THR A 59 7.37 16.88 -18.86
C THR A 59 8.10 17.07 -17.52
N ALA A 60 8.61 18.27 -17.28
CA ALA A 60 9.44 18.57 -16.11
C ALA A 60 8.88 19.76 -15.32
N VAL A 61 8.74 19.57 -14.02
CA VAL A 61 8.50 20.62 -13.03
C VAL A 61 9.87 21.09 -12.53
N ASN A 62 10.24 22.33 -12.85
CA ASN A 62 11.55 22.90 -12.56
C ASN A 62 11.46 23.94 -11.44
N ILE A 63 12.19 23.69 -10.35
CA ILE A 63 12.37 24.60 -9.23
C ILE A 63 13.80 25.14 -9.30
N GLY A 64 13.97 26.30 -9.92
CA GLY A 64 15.25 27.02 -9.98
C GLY A 64 15.64 27.64 -8.63
N GLU A 65 16.81 28.30 -8.57
CA GLU A 65 17.41 28.73 -7.30
C GLU A 65 16.53 29.65 -6.45
N ASP A 66 15.95 30.70 -7.04
CA ASP A 66 15.12 31.63 -6.28
C ASP A 66 13.83 30.99 -5.80
N LEU A 67 13.24 30.11 -6.62
CA LEU A 67 12.07 29.37 -6.21
C LEU A 67 12.40 28.31 -5.15
N MET A 68 13.59 27.71 -5.19
CA MET A 68 14.06 26.78 -4.17
C MET A 68 14.24 27.50 -2.82
N LYS A 69 14.81 28.71 -2.81
CA LYS A 69 14.89 29.55 -1.59
C LYS A 69 13.52 29.74 -0.97
N ARG A 70 12.49 30.01 -1.79
CA ARG A 70 11.09 30.10 -1.33
C ARG A 70 10.53 28.75 -0.88
N ALA A 71 10.81 27.68 -1.61
CA ALA A 71 10.31 26.33 -1.37
C ALA A 71 10.77 25.74 -0.03
N LEU A 72 11.96 26.13 0.42
CA LEU A 72 12.55 25.71 1.69
C LEU A 72 12.23 26.66 2.85
N GLN A 73 11.54 27.77 2.58
CA GLN A 73 11.20 28.79 3.58
C GLN A 73 9.78 28.59 4.13
N TYR A 74 9.53 29.18 5.30
CA TYR A 74 8.19 29.35 5.86
C TYR A 74 7.25 30.05 4.86
N SER A 75 5.99 29.59 4.81
CA SER A 75 4.92 30.18 3.99
C SER A 75 3.64 30.42 4.81
N ALA A 76 2.59 30.93 4.15
CA ALA A 76 1.33 31.24 4.81
C ALA A 76 0.61 29.97 5.26
N SER A 77 -0.02 30.01 6.45
CA SER A 77 -0.67 28.86 7.08
C SER A 77 -1.79 28.25 6.26
N ALA A 78 -2.55 29.08 5.54
CA ALA A 78 -3.62 28.62 4.67
C ALA A 78 -3.12 27.96 3.37
N GLY A 79 -1.84 28.14 3.01
CA GLY A 79 -1.25 27.69 1.75
C GLY A 79 -0.67 28.82 0.92
N ILE A 80 0.09 28.48 -0.12
CA ILE A 80 0.70 29.46 -1.02
C ILE A 80 -0.37 30.11 -1.92
N PRO A 81 -0.27 31.42 -2.23
CA PRO A 81 -1.32 32.15 -2.94
C PRO A 81 -1.72 31.55 -4.29
N GLU A 82 -0.73 31.09 -5.05
CA GLU A 82 -0.96 30.55 -6.40
C GLU A 82 -1.67 29.19 -6.39
N LEU A 83 -1.47 28.37 -5.36
CA LEU A 83 -2.20 27.11 -5.19
C LEU A 83 -3.62 27.40 -4.69
N LEU A 84 -3.77 28.32 -3.73
CA LEU A 84 -5.07 28.74 -3.23
C LEU A 84 -5.95 29.33 -4.33
N SER A 85 -5.39 30.18 -5.21
CA SER A 85 -6.15 30.74 -6.34
C SER A 85 -6.63 29.62 -7.27
N TRP A 86 -5.73 28.74 -7.70
CA TRP A 86 -6.06 27.65 -8.60
C TRP A 86 -7.14 26.73 -8.00
N LEU A 87 -7.03 26.38 -6.71
CA LEU A 87 -8.04 25.59 -6.01
C LEU A 87 -9.39 26.32 -5.91
N LYS A 88 -9.40 27.63 -5.64
CA LYS A 88 -10.64 28.42 -5.59
C LYS A 88 -11.34 28.43 -6.95
N ASP A 89 -10.58 28.55 -8.03
CA ASP A 89 -11.12 28.53 -9.39
C ASP A 89 -11.66 27.14 -9.73
N LEU A 90 -10.93 26.08 -9.37
CA LEU A 90 -11.40 24.69 -9.51
C LEU A 90 -12.72 24.46 -8.76
N GLN A 91 -12.82 24.88 -7.48
CA GLN A 91 -14.04 24.70 -6.69
C GLN A 91 -15.22 25.46 -7.30
N LYS A 92 -15.00 26.66 -7.85
CA LYS A 92 -16.05 27.42 -8.55
C LYS A 92 -16.47 26.72 -9.84
N SER A 93 -15.52 26.22 -10.62
CA SER A 93 -15.81 25.50 -11.88
C SER A 93 -16.60 24.21 -11.63
N LEU A 94 -16.14 23.39 -10.69
CA LEU A 94 -16.72 22.06 -10.44
C LEU A 94 -18.02 22.09 -9.62
N HIS A 95 -18.18 23.06 -8.72
CA HIS A 95 -19.27 23.05 -7.75
C HIS A 95 -20.15 24.30 -7.78
N ASN A 96 -19.66 25.41 -8.36
CA ASN A 96 -20.33 26.71 -8.34
C ASN A 96 -21.04 27.04 -7.01
N PRO A 97 -20.31 27.10 -5.87
CA PRO A 97 -20.95 27.17 -4.56
C PRO A 97 -21.73 28.48 -4.39
N PRO A 98 -22.99 28.46 -3.91
CA PRO A 98 -23.78 29.68 -3.71
C PRO A 98 -23.10 30.71 -2.79
N THR A 99 -22.25 30.24 -1.88
CA THR A 99 -21.51 31.02 -0.88
C THR A 99 -20.26 31.71 -1.42
N ALA A 100 -19.88 31.51 -2.69
CA ALA A 100 -18.65 32.09 -3.26
C ALA A 100 -18.60 33.63 -3.17
N ASN A 101 -19.76 34.29 -3.27
CA ASN A 101 -19.90 35.75 -3.28
C ASN A 101 -20.54 36.32 -2.01
N TYR A 102 -20.70 35.51 -0.95
CA TYR A 102 -21.24 35.99 0.32
C TYR A 102 -20.23 36.90 1.03
N SER A 103 -20.69 37.68 2.01
CA SER A 103 -19.77 38.39 2.90
C SER A 103 -19.06 37.40 3.84
N PRO A 104 -17.82 37.71 4.30
CA PRO A 104 -17.08 36.89 5.24
C PRO A 104 -17.90 36.38 6.43
N ASP A 105 -18.61 37.27 7.13
CA ASP A 105 -19.40 36.95 8.32
C ASP A 105 -20.62 36.08 8.03
N GLN A 106 -21.13 36.12 6.79
CA GLN A 106 -22.26 35.31 6.34
C GLN A 106 -21.83 33.94 5.79
N GLY A 107 -20.54 33.60 5.86
CA GLY A 107 -20.04 32.29 5.46
C GLY A 107 -19.53 32.24 4.03
N GLN A 108 -18.88 33.30 3.55
CA GLN A 108 -18.16 33.28 2.27
C GLN A 108 -17.31 32.01 2.13
N MET A 109 -17.34 31.40 0.94
CA MET A 109 -16.49 30.25 0.63
C MET A 109 -15.00 30.62 0.81
N GLU A 110 -14.31 29.88 1.68
CA GLU A 110 -12.88 29.99 1.91
C GLU A 110 -12.20 28.63 1.74
N ILE A 111 -10.91 28.64 1.37
CA ILE A 111 -10.11 27.44 1.19
C ILE A 111 -8.86 27.49 2.08
N CYS A 112 -8.52 26.34 2.67
CA CYS A 112 -7.26 26.14 3.38
C CYS A 112 -6.59 24.86 2.88
N VAL A 113 -5.36 24.95 2.39
CA VAL A 113 -4.50 23.79 2.11
C VAL A 113 -4.14 23.13 3.44
N THR A 114 -4.15 21.80 3.47
CA THR A 114 -3.83 20.99 4.65
C THR A 114 -2.84 19.90 4.31
N THR A 115 -2.17 19.38 5.34
CA THR A 115 -1.17 18.31 5.31
C THR A 115 -1.84 16.94 5.10
N GLY A 116 -2.55 16.83 3.97
CA GLY A 116 -3.55 15.82 3.67
C GLY A 116 -4.93 16.18 4.26
N SER A 117 -6.00 15.63 3.66
CA SER A 117 -7.39 15.90 4.10
C SER A 117 -7.65 15.52 5.57
N GLN A 118 -7.02 14.45 6.06
CA GLN A 118 -7.17 13.97 7.44
C GLN A 118 -6.73 15.00 8.49
N GLU A 119 -5.71 15.82 8.22
CA GLU A 119 -5.32 16.90 9.14
C GLU A 119 -6.46 17.91 9.26
N GLY A 120 -7.00 18.36 8.12
CA GLY A 120 -8.13 19.27 8.08
C GLY A 120 -9.34 18.72 8.83
N LEU A 121 -9.69 17.47 8.55
CA LEU A 121 -10.82 16.78 9.19
C LEU A 121 -10.63 16.69 10.72
N SER A 122 -9.44 16.32 11.21
CA SER A 122 -9.14 16.27 12.65
C SER A 122 -9.32 17.63 13.32
N LYS A 123 -8.81 18.70 12.69
CA LYS A 123 -8.93 20.06 13.22
C LYS A 123 -10.35 20.59 13.19
N VAL A 124 -11.15 20.17 12.22
CA VAL A 124 -12.59 20.45 12.17
C VAL A 124 -13.31 19.76 13.34
N PHE A 125 -13.00 18.50 13.63
CA PHE A 125 -13.59 17.80 14.78
C PHE A 125 -13.24 18.47 16.12
N GLU A 126 -11.97 18.79 16.35
CA GLU A 126 -11.50 19.50 17.56
C GLU A 126 -12.09 20.92 17.70
N MET A 127 -12.38 21.56 16.56
CA MET A 127 -13.07 22.86 16.53
C MET A 127 -14.52 22.75 16.99
N LEU A 128 -15.18 21.63 16.70
CA LEU A 128 -16.64 21.48 16.78
C LEU A 128 -17.15 20.72 18.01
N ILE A 129 -16.35 19.80 18.54
CA ILE A 129 -16.79 18.82 19.55
C ILE A 129 -16.34 19.21 20.95
N ASN A 130 -17.29 19.30 21.87
CA ASN A 130 -17.04 19.13 23.30
C ASN A 130 -17.41 17.69 23.73
N PRO A 131 -16.81 17.16 24.81
CA PRO A 131 -17.24 15.88 25.38
C PRO A 131 -18.74 15.88 25.69
N GLY A 132 -19.43 14.83 25.26
CA GLY A 132 -20.88 14.66 25.41
C GLY A 132 -21.72 15.20 24.24
N ASP A 133 -21.15 15.97 23.31
CA ASP A 133 -21.87 16.43 22.12
C ASP A 133 -22.32 15.25 21.25
N ASN A 134 -23.54 15.33 20.71
CA ASN A 134 -24.05 14.37 19.73
C ASN A 134 -23.53 14.68 18.32
N ILE A 135 -23.14 13.65 17.57
CA ILE A 135 -22.77 13.75 16.15
C ILE A 135 -23.44 12.62 15.35
N LEU A 136 -23.65 12.83 14.06
CA LEU A 136 -24.25 11.85 13.15
C LEU A 136 -23.21 11.34 12.14
N LEU A 137 -23.25 10.05 11.83
CA LEU A 137 -22.54 9.46 10.70
C LEU A 137 -23.22 8.16 10.26
N ASP A 138 -22.97 7.69 9.04
CA ASP A 138 -23.33 6.33 8.63
C ASP A 138 -22.18 5.35 8.86
N ALA A 139 -22.48 4.22 9.49
CA ALA A 139 -21.58 3.08 9.65
C ALA A 139 -22.06 1.88 8.81
N PRO A 140 -21.16 1.08 8.21
CA PRO A 140 -19.71 1.10 8.39
C PRO A 140 -19.02 2.32 7.76
N THR A 141 -17.96 2.82 8.38
CA THR A 141 -17.25 4.05 7.97
C THR A 141 -15.73 3.92 8.07
N TYR A 142 -15.00 4.97 7.66
CA TYR A 142 -13.54 4.96 7.67
C TYR A 142 -13.00 4.85 9.11
N PRO A 143 -12.17 3.83 9.43
CA PRO A 143 -11.70 3.63 10.80
C PRO A 143 -10.83 4.77 11.33
N GLY A 144 -10.15 5.50 10.44
CA GLY A 144 -9.38 6.69 10.83
C GLY A 144 -10.26 7.83 11.34
N THR A 145 -11.48 7.96 10.83
CA THR A 145 -12.47 8.92 11.36
C THR A 145 -12.94 8.52 12.75
N LEU A 146 -13.29 7.25 12.95
CA LEU A 146 -13.68 6.74 14.27
C LEU A 146 -12.55 6.90 15.30
N ALA A 147 -11.31 6.63 14.91
CA ALA A 147 -10.13 6.82 15.75
C ALA A 147 -9.90 8.30 16.12
N ALA A 148 -10.25 9.24 15.24
CA ALA A 148 -10.17 10.67 15.52
C ALA A 148 -11.32 11.18 16.42
N LEU A 149 -12.52 10.61 16.29
CA LEU A 149 -13.72 11.04 17.03
C LEU A 149 -13.76 10.50 18.48
N ARG A 150 -13.38 9.24 18.69
CA ARG A 150 -13.49 8.58 20.02
C ARG A 150 -12.81 9.36 21.15
N PRO A 151 -11.57 9.87 21.01
CA PRO A 151 -10.90 10.61 22.09
C PRO A 151 -11.55 11.96 22.42
N LEU A 152 -12.38 12.50 21.53
CA LEU A 152 -13.10 13.76 21.75
C LEU A 152 -14.33 13.59 22.65
N GLY A 153 -14.71 12.34 22.98
CA GLY A 153 -15.79 12.03 23.91
C GLY A 153 -17.19 12.38 23.39
N CYS A 154 -17.39 12.45 22.07
CA CYS A 154 -18.70 12.65 21.47
C CYS A 154 -19.57 11.38 21.49
N ASN A 155 -20.88 11.57 21.45
CA ASN A 155 -21.84 10.50 21.24
C ASN A 155 -22.06 10.30 19.73
N ILE A 156 -21.51 9.21 19.19
CA ILE A 156 -21.65 8.87 17.77
C ILE A 156 -23.02 8.20 17.55
N ILE A 157 -23.92 8.89 16.86
CA ILE A 157 -25.25 8.38 16.50
C ILE A 157 -25.20 7.84 15.08
N ASN A 158 -25.32 6.53 14.95
CA ASN A 158 -25.35 5.87 13.65
C ASN A 158 -26.63 6.22 12.87
N VAL A 159 -26.47 6.58 11.60
CA VAL A 159 -27.55 6.77 10.63
C VAL A 159 -27.51 5.60 9.65
N PRO A 160 -28.60 4.83 9.52
CA PRO A 160 -28.66 3.73 8.57
C PRO A 160 -28.35 4.14 7.12
N SER A 161 -27.58 3.32 6.42
CA SER A 161 -27.24 3.46 5.00
C SER A 161 -27.57 2.19 4.21
N ASP A 162 -27.72 2.33 2.89
CA ASP A 162 -27.90 1.23 1.94
C ASP A 162 -26.97 1.40 0.71
N GLN A 163 -27.24 0.73 -0.41
CA GLN A 163 -26.40 0.85 -1.61
C GLN A 163 -26.31 2.28 -2.20
N TYR A 164 -27.15 3.21 -1.73
CA TYR A 164 -27.16 4.62 -2.12
C TYR A 164 -26.73 5.56 -0.97
N GLY A 165 -25.98 5.06 0.01
CA GLY A 165 -25.50 5.83 1.17
C GLY A 165 -26.58 6.03 2.24
N ILE A 166 -26.46 7.10 3.04
CA ILE A 166 -27.40 7.47 4.10
C ILE A 166 -28.86 7.42 3.61
N ILE A 167 -29.76 6.84 4.41
CA ILE A 167 -31.20 6.80 4.16
C ILE A 167 -31.84 8.04 4.81
N PRO A 168 -32.33 9.04 4.04
CA PRO A 168 -32.84 10.29 4.61
C PRO A 168 -34.04 10.11 5.54
N LYS A 169 -34.91 9.13 5.27
CA LYS A 169 -36.03 8.77 6.14
C LYS A 169 -35.57 8.36 7.53
N ALA A 170 -34.50 7.54 7.62
CA ALA A 170 -33.95 7.11 8.89
C ALA A 170 -33.26 8.27 9.63
N LEU A 171 -32.57 9.14 8.90
CA LEU A 171 -32.03 10.39 9.46
C LEU A 171 -33.15 11.25 10.06
N LYS A 172 -34.26 11.45 9.34
CA LYS A 172 -35.42 12.20 9.83
C LYS A 172 -36.03 11.58 11.08
N GLU A 173 -36.14 10.26 11.13
CA GLU A 173 -36.63 9.53 12.31
C GLU A 173 -35.72 9.74 13.52
N ILE A 174 -34.39 9.60 13.35
CA ILE A 174 -33.43 9.89 14.42
C ILE A 174 -33.57 11.34 14.92
N LEU A 175 -33.69 12.30 14.01
CA LEU A 175 -33.78 13.72 14.33
C LEU A 175 -35.10 14.10 15.03
N SER A 176 -36.17 13.31 14.86
CA SER A 176 -37.47 13.54 15.51
C SER A 176 -37.45 13.45 17.04
N ARG A 177 -36.33 12.98 17.63
CA ARG A 177 -36.07 13.05 19.08
C ARG A 177 -35.90 14.47 19.60
N TRP A 178 -35.69 15.44 18.72
CA TRP A 178 -35.57 16.87 19.03
C TRP A 178 -36.63 17.66 18.28
N SER A 179 -37.10 18.76 18.87
CA SER A 179 -37.91 19.74 18.15
C SER A 179 -37.00 20.74 17.42
N PRO A 180 -37.35 21.24 16.23
CA PRO A 180 -36.60 22.33 15.59
C PRO A 180 -36.48 23.59 16.47
N GLU A 181 -37.40 23.81 17.42
CA GLU A 181 -37.31 24.90 18.40
C GLU A 181 -36.21 24.66 19.47
N ASP A 182 -35.85 23.41 19.76
CA ASP A 182 -34.76 23.04 20.67
C ASP A 182 -33.39 23.54 20.19
N VAL A 183 -33.25 23.82 18.89
CA VAL A 183 -32.07 24.47 18.29
C VAL A 183 -31.71 25.76 19.04
N ARG A 184 -32.71 26.52 19.51
CA ARG A 184 -32.49 27.79 20.22
C ARG A 184 -32.13 27.60 21.70
N LYS A 185 -32.40 26.42 22.28
CA LYS A 185 -32.22 26.12 23.70
C LYS A 185 -30.94 25.34 24.02
N HIS A 186 -30.14 25.01 23.01
CA HIS A 186 -28.89 24.25 23.15
C HIS A 186 -29.07 22.83 23.75
N ASN A 187 -30.23 22.21 23.49
CA ASN A 187 -30.58 20.88 23.98
C ASN A 187 -29.91 19.76 23.16
N ASN A 188 -28.61 19.52 23.39
CA ASN A 188 -27.86 18.34 22.92
C ASN A 188 -28.21 17.85 21.48
N ILE A 189 -28.53 18.76 20.56
CA ILE A 189 -28.88 18.43 19.18
C ILE A 189 -27.59 18.08 18.43
N PRO A 190 -27.62 17.17 17.45
CA PRO A 190 -26.39 16.81 16.74
C PRO A 190 -25.68 18.02 16.13
N LYS A 191 -24.37 18.16 16.40
CA LYS A 191 -23.56 19.29 15.90
C LYS A 191 -23.37 19.25 14.40
N PHE A 192 -23.15 18.05 13.87
CA PHE A 192 -22.93 17.84 12.45
C PHE A 192 -23.27 16.40 12.02
N LEU A 193 -23.42 16.24 10.71
CA LEU A 193 -23.40 14.96 10.00
C LEU A 193 -22.06 14.82 9.26
N TYR A 194 -21.30 13.76 9.55
CA TYR A 194 -20.14 13.35 8.76
C TYR A 194 -20.57 12.29 7.75
N THR A 195 -20.11 12.41 6.50
CA THR A 195 -20.34 11.37 5.48
C THR A 195 -19.25 11.38 4.43
N ILE A 196 -19.02 10.21 3.83
CA ILE A 196 -18.17 10.02 2.64
C ILE A 196 -19.12 9.82 1.45
N PRO A 197 -19.46 10.88 0.71
CA PRO A 197 -20.60 10.86 -0.21
C PRO A 197 -20.34 10.09 -1.51
N ASN A 198 -19.08 9.82 -1.86
CA ASN A 198 -18.69 9.10 -3.05
C ASN A 198 -17.75 7.95 -2.68
N GLY A 199 -18.06 6.73 -3.14
CA GLY A 199 -17.17 5.57 -2.99
C GLY A 199 -16.83 5.29 -1.53
N GLY A 200 -17.82 5.38 -0.64
CA GLY A 200 -17.66 5.33 0.82
C GLY A 200 -16.71 4.23 1.27
N ASN A 201 -15.78 4.52 2.16
CA ASN A 201 -14.89 3.49 2.72
C ASN A 201 -15.54 2.92 3.98
N PRO A 202 -16.00 1.65 3.98
CA PRO A 202 -15.57 0.55 3.09
C PRO A 202 -16.52 0.17 1.96
N THR A 203 -17.75 0.69 1.94
CA THR A 203 -18.89 0.18 1.17
C THR A 203 -18.79 0.31 -0.35
N GLY A 204 -18.02 1.27 -0.86
CA GLY A 204 -17.99 1.66 -2.27
C GLY A 204 -19.24 2.40 -2.76
N THR A 205 -20.16 2.75 -1.85
CA THR A 205 -21.46 3.37 -2.17
C THR A 205 -21.34 4.88 -2.34
N SER A 206 -22.23 5.46 -3.15
CA SER A 206 -22.32 6.91 -3.34
C SER A 206 -23.74 7.41 -3.08
N LEU A 207 -23.86 8.57 -2.45
CA LEU A 207 -25.13 9.27 -2.24
C LEU A 207 -25.69 9.77 -3.58
N THR A 208 -26.98 9.52 -3.81
CA THR A 208 -27.68 10.11 -4.95
C THR A 208 -27.96 11.60 -4.73
N THR A 209 -28.16 12.34 -5.82
CA THR A 209 -28.49 13.77 -5.77
C THR A 209 -29.73 14.06 -4.93
N ASP A 210 -30.79 13.25 -5.06
CA ASP A 210 -32.04 13.48 -4.33
C ASP A 210 -31.86 13.23 -2.83
N ARG A 211 -31.08 12.21 -2.44
CA ARG A 211 -30.74 12.00 -1.03
C ARG A 211 -29.91 13.14 -0.47
N LYS A 212 -28.93 13.67 -1.21
CA LYS A 212 -28.17 14.87 -0.79
C LYS A 212 -29.09 16.07 -0.55
N LYS A 213 -30.08 16.31 -1.43
CA LYS A 213 -31.06 17.39 -1.26
C LYS A 213 -31.91 17.20 0.01
N GLU A 214 -32.43 16.00 0.25
CA GLU A 214 -33.23 15.69 1.44
C GLU A 214 -32.40 15.82 2.73
N ILE A 215 -31.17 15.29 2.74
CA ILE A 215 -30.24 15.41 3.86
C ILE A 215 -29.91 16.88 4.12
N TYR A 216 -29.65 17.66 3.07
CA TYR A 216 -29.39 19.08 3.20
C TYR A 216 -30.59 19.81 3.82
N GLN A 217 -31.82 19.54 3.35
CA GLN A 217 -33.04 20.10 3.95
C GLN A 217 -33.19 19.76 5.44
N LEU A 218 -32.90 18.52 5.83
CA LEU A 218 -32.89 18.13 7.25
C LEU A 218 -31.80 18.87 8.03
N ALA A 219 -30.61 19.06 7.45
CA ALA A 219 -29.56 19.89 8.04
C ALA A 219 -30.04 21.31 8.29
N ARG A 220 -30.78 21.90 7.33
CA ARG A 220 -31.41 23.22 7.49
C ARG A 220 -32.42 23.26 8.63
N GLN A 221 -33.34 22.30 8.63
CA GLN A 221 -34.45 22.24 9.59
C GLN A 221 -33.95 22.08 11.04
N TYR A 222 -32.95 21.22 11.24
CA TYR A 222 -32.40 20.90 12.58
C TYR A 222 -31.11 21.66 12.89
N ASN A 223 -30.69 22.57 12.01
CA ASN A 223 -29.53 23.44 12.16
C ASN A 223 -28.21 22.72 12.56
N PHE A 224 -27.84 21.68 11.82
CA PHE A 224 -26.53 21.04 11.95
C PHE A 224 -25.64 21.29 10.73
N LEU A 225 -24.32 21.17 10.90
CA LEU A 225 -23.34 21.25 9.80
C LEU A 225 -23.24 19.94 9.03
N VAL A 226 -22.83 19.98 7.77
CA VAL A 226 -22.49 18.77 7.00
C VAL A 226 -20.98 18.77 6.75
N ILE A 227 -20.29 17.73 7.22
CA ILE A 227 -18.89 17.48 6.92
C ILE A 227 -18.85 16.48 5.76
N GLU A 228 -18.55 16.99 4.57
CA GLU A 228 -18.44 16.23 3.33
C GLU A 228 -16.99 15.79 3.14
N ASP A 229 -16.64 14.57 3.58
CA ASP A 229 -15.29 14.02 3.41
C ASP A 229 -15.20 13.27 2.10
N ASP A 230 -14.64 13.90 1.06
CA ASP A 230 -14.79 13.42 -0.32
C ASP A 230 -13.45 13.10 -1.03
N PRO A 231 -12.58 12.26 -0.43
CA PRO A 231 -11.28 11.92 -1.02
C PRO A 231 -11.39 11.09 -2.30
N TYR A 232 -12.58 10.61 -2.65
CA TYR A 232 -12.89 9.80 -3.82
C TYR A 232 -13.74 10.55 -4.87
N TYR A 233 -13.95 11.87 -4.73
CA TYR A 233 -14.74 12.66 -5.68
C TYR A 233 -14.28 12.47 -7.14
N PHE A 234 -12.97 12.55 -7.36
CA PHE A 234 -12.32 12.36 -8.66
C PHE A 234 -12.17 10.89 -9.06
N LEU A 235 -12.74 9.94 -8.30
CA LEU A 235 -12.76 8.52 -8.60
C LEU A 235 -14.18 8.00 -8.84
N GLN A 236 -15.10 8.87 -9.27
CA GLN A 236 -16.42 8.49 -9.77
C GLN A 236 -16.30 7.88 -11.17
N PHE A 237 -16.90 6.71 -11.38
CA PHE A 237 -16.76 5.98 -12.63
C PHE A 237 -17.64 6.52 -13.76
N ASP A 238 -18.76 7.17 -13.45
CA ASP A 238 -19.72 7.63 -14.43
C ASP A 238 -19.80 9.17 -14.44
N LYS A 239 -19.94 9.74 -15.63
CA LYS A 239 -20.21 11.17 -15.85
C LYS A 239 -21.67 11.37 -16.32
N PRO A 240 -22.31 12.51 -16.02
CA PRO A 240 -21.80 13.61 -15.21
C PRO A 240 -21.66 13.23 -13.73
N TRP A 241 -20.68 13.82 -13.03
CA TRP A 241 -20.48 13.58 -11.60
C TRP A 241 -21.67 14.10 -10.78
N ALA A 242 -21.97 13.41 -9.68
CA ALA A 242 -23.07 13.81 -8.82
C ALA A 242 -22.78 15.18 -8.16
N PRO A 243 -23.76 16.11 -8.11
CA PRO A 243 -23.63 17.35 -7.35
C PRO A 243 -23.20 17.11 -5.90
N THR A 244 -22.40 18.02 -5.35
CA THR A 244 -21.87 17.94 -3.99
C THR A 244 -22.81 18.62 -3.00
N PHE A 245 -22.63 18.37 -1.70
CA PHE A 245 -23.29 19.20 -0.69
C PHE A 245 -22.85 20.67 -0.82
N LEU A 246 -21.58 20.90 -1.14
CA LEU A 246 -21.02 22.24 -1.37
C LEU A 246 -21.75 22.99 -2.50
N SER A 247 -22.10 22.32 -3.62
CA SER A 247 -22.80 22.97 -4.74
C SER A 247 -24.24 23.40 -4.42
N MET A 248 -24.83 22.87 -3.34
CA MET A 248 -26.16 23.23 -2.87
C MET A 248 -26.15 23.99 -1.55
N ASP A 249 -24.97 24.43 -1.08
CA ASP A 249 -24.82 25.06 0.22
C ASP A 249 -25.24 26.53 0.23
N VAL A 250 -26.54 26.80 0.24
CA VAL A 250 -27.09 28.17 0.30
C VAL A 250 -27.01 28.81 1.69
N ASP A 251 -26.79 28.02 2.75
CA ASP A 251 -26.74 28.53 4.12
C ASP A 251 -25.29 28.75 4.62
N GLY A 252 -24.29 28.21 3.93
CA GLY A 252 -22.91 28.15 4.43
C GLY A 252 -22.80 27.19 5.62
N ARG A 253 -23.27 25.94 5.48
CA ARG A 253 -23.24 24.90 6.53
C ARG A 253 -22.40 23.67 6.17
N VAL A 254 -21.78 23.67 5.00
CA VAL A 254 -20.99 22.53 4.50
C VAL A 254 -19.50 22.80 4.69
N ILE A 255 -18.80 21.89 5.36
CA ILE A 255 -17.34 21.83 5.36
C ILE A 255 -16.94 20.63 4.51
N ARG A 256 -16.37 20.90 3.35
CA ARG A 256 -15.88 19.89 2.42
C ARG A 256 -14.40 19.65 2.64
N THR A 257 -14.00 18.38 2.60
CA THR A 257 -12.59 17.98 2.54
C THR A 257 -12.31 17.35 1.17
N ASP A 258 -11.20 17.76 0.57
CA ASP A 258 -10.72 17.25 -0.71
C ASP A 258 -9.28 16.74 -0.56
N SER A 259 -8.89 15.79 -1.41
CA SER A 259 -7.60 15.12 -1.30
C SER A 259 -6.98 14.81 -2.65
N PHE A 260 -5.70 15.17 -2.80
CA PHE A 260 -4.89 14.72 -3.93
C PHE A 260 -4.30 13.31 -3.71
N SER A 261 -4.58 12.68 -2.57
CA SER A 261 -3.94 11.43 -2.16
C SER A 261 -4.24 10.24 -3.08
N LYS A 262 -5.37 10.27 -3.80
CA LYS A 262 -5.84 9.15 -4.63
C LYS A 262 -5.65 9.36 -6.13
N ILE A 263 -5.34 10.60 -6.54
CA ILE A 263 -5.18 10.97 -7.95
C ILE A 263 -3.80 11.55 -8.29
N LEU A 264 -3.06 12.10 -7.32
CA LEU A 264 -1.69 12.59 -7.53
C LEU A 264 -0.69 11.85 -6.63
N SER A 265 -0.73 12.08 -5.32
CA SER A 265 0.19 11.43 -4.38
C SER A 265 -0.30 11.51 -2.94
N SER A 266 -0.38 10.34 -2.29
CA SER A 266 -0.63 10.25 -0.85
C SER A 266 0.57 10.65 0.00
N GLY A 267 1.79 10.50 -0.54
CA GLY A 267 3.06 10.73 0.17
C GLY A 267 3.45 12.20 0.29
N LEU A 268 2.97 13.05 -0.64
CA LEU A 268 3.21 14.50 -0.59
C LEU A 268 2.41 15.22 0.49
N ARG A 269 1.41 14.53 1.07
CA ARG A 269 0.58 15.06 2.16
C ARG A 269 -0.09 16.39 1.78
N ILE A 270 -0.78 16.46 0.64
CA ILE A 270 -1.57 17.65 0.27
C ILE A 270 -3.05 17.29 0.14
N GLY A 271 -3.88 18.01 0.89
CA GLY A 271 -5.33 18.09 0.75
C GLY A 271 -5.78 19.53 0.95
N PHE A 272 -7.09 19.78 0.96
CA PHE A 272 -7.62 21.10 1.26
C PHE A 272 -9.04 21.01 1.85
N LEU A 273 -9.40 22.02 2.62
CA LEU A 273 -10.74 22.26 3.10
C LEU A 273 -11.40 23.36 2.28
N THR A 274 -12.69 23.21 1.99
CA THR A 274 -13.55 24.27 1.47
C THR A 274 -14.75 24.45 2.40
N GLY A 275 -15.05 25.66 2.83
CA GLY A 275 -16.19 25.90 3.71
C GLY A 275 -16.38 27.36 4.11
N PRO A 276 -17.28 27.63 5.08
CA PRO A 276 -17.57 28.99 5.53
C PRO A 276 -16.36 29.62 6.19
N LYS A 277 -16.00 30.82 5.74
CA LYS A 277 -14.84 31.57 6.25
C LYS A 277 -14.72 31.59 7.78
N PRO A 278 -15.78 31.86 8.58
CA PRO A 278 -15.66 31.89 10.04
C PRO A 278 -15.21 30.56 10.66
N LEU A 279 -15.49 29.43 9.99
CA LEU A 279 -15.07 28.10 10.43
C LEU A 279 -13.65 27.77 9.91
N ILE A 280 -13.36 28.08 8.65
CA ILE A 280 -12.03 27.85 8.05
C ILE A 280 -10.95 28.68 8.77
N ASP A 281 -11.25 29.92 9.15
CA ASP A 281 -10.33 30.77 9.90
C ASP A 281 -9.95 30.14 11.27
N ARG A 282 -10.88 29.44 11.95
CA ARG A 282 -10.56 28.70 13.18
C ARG A 282 -9.56 27.58 12.94
N VAL A 283 -9.71 26.85 11.81
CA VAL A 283 -8.79 25.77 11.43
C VAL A 283 -7.40 26.34 11.12
N ILE A 284 -7.32 27.45 10.37
CA ILE A 284 -6.06 28.15 10.07
C ILE A 284 -5.34 28.56 11.37
N LEU A 285 -6.07 29.12 12.35
CA LEU A 285 -5.50 29.48 13.65
C LEU A 285 -4.98 28.26 14.43
N HIS A 286 -5.59 27.08 14.25
CA HIS A 286 -5.06 25.85 14.81
C HIS A 286 -3.80 25.39 14.06
N ILE A 287 -3.76 25.48 12.73
CA ILE A 287 -2.58 25.15 11.92
C ILE A 287 -1.37 26.02 12.33
N GLN A 288 -1.57 27.32 12.54
CA GLN A 288 -0.51 28.28 12.93
C GLN A 288 0.34 27.86 14.13
N VAL A 289 -0.24 27.10 15.06
CA VAL A 289 0.43 26.67 16.31
C VAL A 289 0.72 25.16 16.35
N SER A 290 0.47 24.45 15.25
CA SER A 290 0.78 23.02 15.12
C SER A 290 1.77 22.80 13.97
N THR A 291 1.28 22.55 12.77
CA THR A 291 2.09 22.28 11.57
C THR A 291 2.65 23.56 10.92
N MET A 292 2.19 24.74 11.35
CA MET A 292 2.43 26.06 10.76
C MET A 292 1.87 26.22 9.35
N HIS A 293 2.23 25.35 8.42
CA HIS A 293 1.70 25.25 7.06
C HIS A 293 2.10 23.90 6.45
N THR A 294 1.39 23.46 5.40
CA THR A 294 1.82 22.33 4.57
C THR A 294 3.16 22.66 3.89
N SER A 295 4.01 21.65 3.65
CA SER A 295 5.36 21.87 3.08
C SER A 295 5.33 22.75 1.82
N THR A 296 6.01 23.91 1.89
CA THR A 296 6.06 24.89 0.79
C THR A 296 6.60 24.26 -0.49
N PHE A 297 7.62 23.40 -0.37
CA PHE A 297 8.19 22.66 -1.49
C PHE A 297 7.15 21.79 -2.21
N THR A 298 6.38 21.01 -1.45
CA THR A 298 5.35 20.14 -2.04
C THR A 298 4.20 20.95 -2.66
N GLN A 299 3.83 22.08 -2.04
CA GLN A 299 2.81 22.98 -2.58
C GLN A 299 3.26 23.60 -3.90
N LEU A 300 4.50 24.08 -3.99
CA LEU A 300 5.05 24.66 -5.22
C LEU A 300 5.14 23.64 -6.35
N MET A 301 5.55 22.41 -6.04
CA MET A 301 5.60 21.33 -7.02
C MET A 301 4.21 21.03 -7.60
N ILE A 302 3.18 20.92 -6.74
CA ILE A 302 1.80 20.70 -7.20
C ILE A 302 1.27 21.95 -7.92
N ALA A 303 1.53 23.16 -7.42
CA ALA A 303 1.07 24.39 -8.05
C ALA A 303 1.63 24.57 -9.47
N GLN A 304 2.92 24.34 -9.67
CA GLN A 304 3.52 24.37 -11.00
C GLN A 304 2.90 23.32 -11.93
N LEU A 305 2.72 22.09 -11.45
CA LEU A 305 2.11 21.02 -12.24
C LEU A 305 0.68 21.39 -12.68
N LEU A 306 -0.14 21.86 -11.73
CA LEU A 306 -1.53 22.25 -11.99
C LEU A 306 -1.64 23.48 -12.89
N GLN A 307 -0.70 24.42 -12.80
CA GLN A 307 -0.63 25.57 -13.71
C GLN A 307 -0.24 25.15 -15.13
N GLN A 308 0.73 24.24 -15.28
CA GLN A 308 1.16 23.72 -16.58
C GLN A 308 0.04 22.93 -17.26
N TRP A 309 -0.66 22.09 -16.50
CA TRP A 309 -1.81 21.34 -17.03
C TRP A 309 -3.03 22.23 -17.30
N GLY A 310 -3.21 23.28 -16.52
CA GLY A 310 -4.49 23.97 -16.39
C GLY A 310 -5.59 23.03 -15.89
N GLU A 311 -6.82 23.56 -15.83
CA GLU A 311 -7.98 22.74 -15.43
C GLU A 311 -8.23 21.57 -16.40
N LYS A 312 -8.09 21.83 -17.71
CA LYS A 312 -8.28 20.81 -18.75
C LYS A 312 -7.32 19.62 -18.57
N GLY A 313 -6.01 19.88 -18.47
CA GLY A 313 -5.03 18.82 -18.31
C GLY A 313 -5.17 18.08 -16.98
N PHE A 314 -5.59 18.77 -15.92
CA PHE A 314 -5.93 18.14 -14.64
C PHE A 314 -7.11 17.17 -14.79
N LEU A 315 -8.19 17.57 -15.47
CA LEU A 315 -9.35 16.70 -15.71
C LEU A 315 -9.01 15.53 -16.64
N GLU A 316 -8.17 15.73 -17.65
CA GLU A 316 -7.66 14.65 -18.50
C GLU A 316 -6.82 13.64 -17.69
N HIS A 317 -6.02 14.11 -16.73
CA HIS A 317 -5.30 13.24 -15.80
C HIS A 317 -6.26 12.46 -14.90
N VAL A 318 -7.27 13.12 -14.34
CA VAL A 318 -8.33 12.46 -13.56
C VAL A 318 -9.02 11.38 -14.40
N ASP A 319 -9.36 11.66 -15.66
CA ASP A 319 -10.01 10.69 -16.54
C ASP A 319 -9.15 9.45 -16.81
N ARG A 320 -7.83 9.61 -16.98
CA ARG A 320 -6.89 8.47 -17.09
C ARG A 320 -6.86 7.62 -15.82
N VAL A 321 -6.86 8.27 -14.65
CA VAL A 321 -6.88 7.57 -13.36
C VAL A 321 -8.22 6.85 -13.16
N VAL A 322 -9.34 7.49 -13.48
CA VAL A 322 -10.68 6.87 -13.43
C VAL A 322 -10.77 5.66 -14.35
N GLU A 323 -10.26 5.74 -15.57
CA GLU A 323 -10.24 4.61 -16.51
C GLU A 323 -9.45 3.42 -15.93
N PHE A 324 -8.27 3.67 -15.34
CA PHE A 324 -7.52 2.64 -14.65
C PHE A 324 -8.36 1.97 -13.53
N TYR A 325 -8.98 2.76 -12.66
CA TYR A 325 -9.81 2.20 -11.57
C TYR A 325 -11.08 1.53 -12.08
N ARG A 326 -11.64 1.96 -13.22
CA ARG A 326 -12.78 1.33 -13.88
C ARG A 326 -12.44 -0.10 -14.33
N VAL A 327 -11.33 -0.26 -15.05
CA VAL A 327 -10.82 -1.58 -15.47
C VAL A 327 -10.57 -2.48 -14.26
N GLN A 328 -9.98 -1.92 -13.20
CA GLN A 328 -9.70 -2.67 -11.97
C GLN A 328 -10.96 -3.09 -11.20
N ARG A 329 -11.95 -2.20 -11.11
CA ARG A 329 -13.27 -2.50 -10.54
C ARG A 329 -13.93 -3.63 -11.33
N ASP A 330 -13.95 -3.52 -12.66
CA ASP A 330 -14.62 -4.49 -13.53
C ASP A 330 -13.95 -5.86 -13.42
N ALA A 331 -12.61 -5.91 -13.31
CA ALA A 331 -11.87 -7.14 -13.04
C ALA A 331 -12.24 -7.76 -11.66
N MET A 332 -12.34 -6.94 -10.61
CA MET A 332 -12.75 -7.40 -9.27
C MET A 332 -14.18 -7.94 -9.28
N LEU A 333 -15.11 -7.24 -9.95
CA LEU A 333 -16.51 -7.67 -10.08
C LEU A 333 -16.62 -8.98 -10.87
N ALA A 334 -15.90 -9.12 -11.99
CA ALA A 334 -15.87 -10.37 -12.75
C ALA A 334 -15.30 -11.54 -11.92
N ALA A 335 -14.28 -11.30 -11.11
CA ALA A 335 -13.75 -12.31 -10.19
C ALA A 335 -14.75 -12.66 -9.08
N ALA A 336 -15.46 -11.68 -8.53
CA ALA A 336 -16.50 -11.88 -7.52
C ALA A 336 -17.66 -12.70 -8.10
N ASP A 337 -18.16 -12.35 -9.28
CA ASP A 337 -19.22 -13.10 -9.97
C ASP A 337 -18.81 -14.54 -10.24
N LYS A 338 -17.55 -14.78 -10.62
CA LYS A 338 -17.03 -16.11 -10.92
C LYS A 338 -16.89 -17.00 -9.68
N TRP A 339 -16.46 -16.45 -8.54
CA TRP A 339 -16.06 -17.25 -7.38
C TRP A 339 -16.97 -17.12 -6.15
N LEU A 340 -17.70 -16.02 -6.02
CA LEU A 340 -18.49 -15.70 -4.83
C LEU A 340 -20.00 -15.81 -5.05
N LYS A 341 -20.45 -15.97 -6.30
CA LYS A 341 -21.89 -16.04 -6.61
C LYS A 341 -22.55 -17.21 -5.88
N GLY A 342 -23.60 -16.90 -5.13
CA GLY A 342 -24.30 -17.85 -4.25
C GLY A 342 -23.71 -17.96 -2.83
N LEU A 343 -22.46 -17.52 -2.63
CA LEU A 343 -21.74 -17.58 -1.35
C LEU A 343 -21.65 -16.21 -0.66
N ALA A 344 -21.74 -15.13 -1.43
CA ALA A 344 -21.75 -13.77 -0.93
C ALA A 344 -22.70 -12.87 -1.73
N ASP A 345 -22.99 -11.70 -1.17
CA ASP A 345 -23.68 -10.59 -1.84
C ASP A 345 -22.76 -9.36 -1.84
N TRP A 346 -22.80 -8.57 -2.91
CA TRP A 346 -22.06 -7.31 -3.03
C TRP A 346 -22.81 -6.37 -3.98
N HIS A 347 -22.44 -5.09 -3.94
CA HIS A 347 -22.92 -4.09 -4.87
C HIS A 347 -21.75 -3.56 -5.70
N ALA A 348 -22.02 -3.23 -6.96
CA ALA A 348 -21.02 -2.59 -7.82
C ALA A 348 -20.66 -1.20 -7.25
N PRO A 349 -19.37 -0.92 -6.97
CA PRO A 349 -18.97 0.39 -6.48
C PRO A 349 -19.19 1.46 -7.54
N ALA A 350 -19.85 2.56 -7.14
CA ALA A 350 -20.09 3.71 -8.03
C ALA A 350 -18.87 4.65 -8.13
N ALA A 351 -17.97 4.58 -7.14
CA ALA A 351 -16.73 5.32 -7.10
C ALA A 351 -15.70 4.63 -6.20
N GLY A 352 -14.48 5.16 -6.20
CA GLY A 352 -13.44 4.78 -5.24
C GLY A 352 -12.67 3.53 -5.65
N MET A 353 -12.27 2.72 -4.65
CA MET A 353 -11.31 1.62 -4.85
C MET A 353 -11.57 0.36 -4.02
N PHE A 354 -12.78 0.24 -3.47
CA PHE A 354 -13.14 -0.86 -2.58
C PHE A 354 -14.41 -1.57 -3.04
N LEU A 355 -14.40 -2.90 -2.94
CA LEU A 355 -15.58 -3.74 -3.02
C LEU A 355 -15.93 -4.23 -1.61
N TRP A 356 -17.21 -4.10 -1.24
CA TRP A 356 -17.74 -4.51 0.04
C TRP A 356 -18.61 -5.74 -0.11
N ILE A 357 -18.20 -6.83 0.55
CA ILE A 357 -18.70 -8.16 0.28
C ILE A 357 -19.32 -8.73 1.55
N LYS A 358 -20.59 -9.11 1.51
CA LYS A 358 -21.30 -9.80 2.60
C LYS A 358 -21.21 -11.31 2.41
N ILE A 359 -20.57 -12.02 3.32
CA ILE A 359 -20.46 -13.49 3.26
C ILE A 359 -21.71 -14.13 3.85
N LYS A 360 -22.34 -15.05 3.11
CA LYS A 360 -23.54 -15.76 3.59
C LYS A 360 -23.16 -16.84 4.58
N GLY A 361 -23.98 -17.02 5.62
CA GLY A 361 -23.78 -18.07 6.63
C GLY A 361 -22.60 -17.83 7.58
N VAL A 362 -21.91 -16.69 7.49
CA VAL A 362 -20.80 -16.31 8.37
C VAL A 362 -21.23 -15.08 9.17
N SER A 363 -21.35 -15.21 10.49
CA SER A 363 -21.72 -14.10 11.38
C SER A 363 -20.56 -13.14 11.64
N ASP A 364 -19.33 -13.65 11.64
CA ASP A 364 -18.11 -12.88 11.86
C ASP A 364 -16.98 -13.33 10.93
N THR A 365 -16.45 -12.39 10.16
CA THR A 365 -15.35 -12.63 9.22
C THR A 365 -13.98 -12.52 9.87
N GLN A 366 -13.85 -12.05 11.12
CA GLN A 366 -12.57 -11.83 11.80
C GLN A 366 -11.69 -13.10 11.75
N GLN A 367 -12.20 -14.22 12.25
CA GLN A 367 -11.46 -15.48 12.27
C GLN A 367 -11.20 -16.02 10.85
N LEU A 368 -12.22 -15.94 9.97
CA LEU A 368 -12.10 -16.39 8.59
C LEU A 368 -10.94 -15.69 7.87
N ILE A 369 -10.77 -14.39 8.06
CA ILE A 369 -9.73 -13.61 7.38
C ILE A 369 -8.38 -13.74 8.09
N MET A 370 -8.35 -13.49 9.39
CA MET A 370 -7.08 -13.37 10.13
C MET A 370 -6.38 -14.70 10.35
N GLU A 371 -7.10 -15.83 10.25
CA GLU A 371 -6.54 -17.17 10.36
C GLU A 371 -6.58 -17.90 9.01
N LYS A 372 -7.78 -18.19 8.50
CA LYS A 372 -7.93 -19.12 7.36
C LYS A 372 -7.46 -18.50 6.04
N ALA A 373 -7.92 -17.29 5.71
CA ALA A 373 -7.51 -16.61 4.47
C ALA A 373 -6.01 -16.29 4.49
N LEU A 374 -5.48 -15.87 5.65
CA LEU A 374 -4.06 -15.59 5.81
C LEU A 374 -3.17 -16.83 5.61
N GLN A 375 -3.60 -18.00 6.09
CA GLN A 375 -2.93 -19.28 5.80
C GLN A 375 -2.90 -19.61 4.29
N LYS A 376 -3.87 -19.09 3.53
CA LYS A 376 -3.93 -19.18 2.06
C LYS A 376 -3.27 -17.99 1.36
N GLU A 377 -2.50 -17.20 2.09
CA GLU A 377 -1.80 -16.01 1.58
C GLU A 377 -2.74 -14.94 1.01
N VAL A 378 -4.01 -14.93 1.44
CA VAL A 378 -5.00 -13.91 1.11
C VAL A 378 -5.21 -12.98 2.30
N LEU A 379 -5.14 -11.68 2.04
CA LEU A 379 -5.44 -10.65 3.03
C LEU A 379 -6.54 -9.73 2.52
N LEU A 380 -7.62 -9.65 3.30
CA LEU A 380 -8.70 -8.69 3.17
C LEU A 380 -8.88 -8.00 4.53
N VAL A 381 -9.82 -7.05 4.64
CA VAL A 381 -10.11 -6.41 5.94
C VAL A 381 -11.46 -6.89 6.48
N PRO A 382 -11.49 -7.53 7.67
CA PRO A 382 -12.74 -7.92 8.33
C PRO A 382 -13.66 -6.72 8.56
N GLY A 383 -14.95 -6.95 8.41
CA GLY A 383 -15.92 -5.86 8.40
C GLY A 383 -16.09 -5.16 9.75
N GLY A 384 -15.81 -5.86 10.85
CA GLY A 384 -15.89 -5.31 12.22
C GLY A 384 -15.01 -4.08 12.41
N ALA A 385 -13.87 -3.99 11.69
CA ALA A 385 -12.96 -2.84 11.78
C ALA A 385 -13.59 -1.50 11.37
N PHE A 386 -14.70 -1.51 10.63
CA PHE A 386 -15.39 -0.33 10.12
C PHE A 386 -16.65 0.03 10.93
N ASN A 387 -16.99 -0.77 11.93
CA ASN A 387 -18.10 -0.51 12.84
C ASN A 387 -17.69 0.50 13.91
N ILE A 388 -18.66 1.25 14.44
CA ILE A 388 -18.45 2.18 15.57
C ILE A 388 -17.86 1.43 16.76
N ASP A 389 -18.44 0.28 17.10
CA ASP A 389 -17.88 -0.72 18.00
C ASP A 389 -17.30 -1.88 17.17
N SER A 390 -15.97 -1.99 17.17
CA SER A 390 -15.27 -3.01 16.39
C SER A 390 -15.36 -4.41 16.97
N SER A 391 -15.91 -4.57 18.18
CA SER A 391 -16.18 -5.88 18.77
C SER A 391 -17.48 -6.52 18.26
N VAL A 392 -18.37 -5.72 17.64
CA VAL A 392 -19.62 -6.22 17.07
C VAL A 392 -19.31 -7.10 15.85
N PRO A 393 -19.75 -8.38 15.85
CA PRO A 393 -19.56 -9.30 14.74
C PRO A 393 -20.01 -8.72 13.40
N SER A 394 -19.24 -8.99 12.34
CA SER A 394 -19.58 -8.54 11.00
C SER A 394 -19.38 -9.63 9.95
N SER A 395 -20.46 -9.92 9.23
CA SER A 395 -20.47 -10.83 8.07
C SER A 395 -19.79 -10.24 6.82
N TYR A 396 -19.25 -9.03 6.90
CA TYR A 396 -18.72 -8.31 5.75
C TYR A 396 -17.19 -8.33 5.68
N VAL A 397 -16.64 -8.14 4.49
CA VAL A 397 -15.21 -7.98 4.24
C VAL A 397 -14.97 -6.89 3.19
N ARG A 398 -13.92 -6.08 3.37
CA ARG A 398 -13.47 -5.10 2.37
C ARG A 398 -12.34 -5.66 1.52
N ALA A 399 -12.53 -5.68 0.21
CA ALA A 399 -11.50 -5.97 -0.78
C ALA A 399 -11.09 -4.69 -1.52
N SER A 400 -9.79 -4.45 -1.69
CA SER A 400 -9.28 -3.33 -2.49
C SER A 400 -8.92 -3.80 -3.89
N PHE A 401 -9.29 -3.01 -4.91
CA PHE A 401 -8.89 -3.25 -6.30
C PHE A 401 -7.82 -2.26 -6.81
N SER A 402 -7.18 -1.50 -5.91
CA SER A 402 -6.24 -0.44 -6.29
C SER A 402 -4.86 -0.91 -6.79
N LEU A 403 -4.31 -1.97 -6.20
CA LEU A 403 -2.91 -2.39 -6.43
C LEU A 403 -2.79 -3.75 -7.11
N SER A 404 -3.73 -4.66 -6.86
CA SER A 404 -3.67 -6.03 -7.37
C SER A 404 -3.94 -6.07 -8.87
N SER A 405 -3.24 -6.91 -9.63
CA SER A 405 -3.59 -7.17 -11.03
C SER A 405 -4.90 -7.97 -11.14
N PRO A 406 -5.57 -7.97 -12.31
CA PRO A 406 -6.75 -8.82 -12.54
C PRO A 406 -6.51 -10.30 -12.20
N ALA A 407 -5.33 -10.83 -12.54
CA ALA A 407 -4.95 -12.20 -12.20
C ALA A 407 -4.82 -12.42 -10.68
N GLN A 408 -4.24 -11.45 -9.95
CA GLN A 408 -4.17 -11.51 -8.50
C GLN A 408 -5.54 -11.39 -7.85
N MET A 409 -6.47 -10.59 -8.40
CA MET A 409 -7.84 -10.51 -7.88
C MET A 409 -8.59 -11.84 -8.08
N ASP A 410 -8.51 -12.43 -9.28
CA ASP A 410 -9.09 -13.76 -9.57
C ASP A 410 -8.53 -14.82 -8.61
N GLN A 411 -7.21 -14.84 -8.43
CA GLN A 411 -6.54 -15.75 -7.51
C GLN A 411 -6.91 -15.48 -6.05
N THR A 412 -7.01 -14.22 -5.63
CA THR A 412 -7.35 -13.84 -4.25
C THR A 412 -8.76 -14.30 -3.91
N LEU A 413 -9.74 -14.05 -4.78
CA LEU A 413 -11.12 -14.47 -4.54
C LEU A 413 -11.28 -15.99 -4.66
N TYR A 414 -10.54 -16.63 -5.56
CA TYR A 414 -10.44 -18.09 -5.61
C TYR A 414 -9.87 -18.67 -4.30
N ALA A 415 -8.74 -18.15 -3.83
CA ALA A 415 -8.04 -18.66 -2.65
C ALA A 415 -8.76 -18.30 -1.33
N PHE A 416 -9.50 -17.20 -1.32
CA PHE A 416 -10.39 -16.86 -0.21
C PHE A 416 -11.50 -17.91 -0.06
N MET A 417 -11.96 -18.49 -1.17
CA MET A 417 -13.03 -19.47 -1.21
C MET A 417 -12.59 -20.92 -1.42
N GLU A 418 -11.27 -21.21 -1.48
CA GLU A 418 -10.69 -22.49 -1.94
C GLU A 418 -11.57 -23.70 -1.65
N GLY A 419 -11.89 -24.56 -2.60
CA GLY A 419 -11.59 -24.62 -4.02
C GLY A 419 -12.66 -25.56 -4.55
N SER A 420 -13.05 -25.45 -5.83
CA SER A 420 -14.21 -26.20 -6.36
C SER A 420 -14.30 -27.61 -5.77
N PRO A 421 -15.30 -27.88 -4.90
CA PRO A 421 -15.47 -29.19 -4.29
C PRO A 421 -15.59 -30.25 -5.38
N VAL A 422 -16.18 -29.88 -6.51
CA VAL A 422 -16.32 -30.71 -7.71
C VAL A 422 -14.97 -31.05 -8.35
N ARG A 423 -14.04 -30.10 -8.52
CA ARG A 423 -12.72 -30.38 -9.14
C ARG A 423 -11.75 -31.07 -8.19
N HIS A 424 -11.80 -30.76 -6.89
CA HIS A 424 -11.03 -31.49 -5.89
C HIS A 424 -11.56 -32.92 -5.72
N ALA A 425 -12.88 -33.11 -5.67
CA ALA A 425 -13.50 -34.44 -5.62
C ALA A 425 -13.22 -35.26 -6.89
N VAL A 426 -13.15 -34.65 -8.08
CA VAL A 426 -12.73 -35.32 -9.32
C VAL A 426 -11.26 -35.74 -9.24
N MET A 427 -10.36 -34.86 -8.78
CA MET A 427 -8.94 -35.20 -8.59
C MET A 427 -8.75 -36.29 -7.52
N GLU A 428 -9.47 -36.24 -6.40
CA GLU A 428 -9.44 -37.26 -5.33
C GLU A 428 -10.01 -38.60 -5.81
N LYS A 429 -11.12 -38.60 -6.56
CA LYS A 429 -11.72 -39.80 -7.15
C LYS A 429 -10.74 -40.50 -8.11
N ILE A 430 -10.14 -39.76 -9.05
CA ILE A 430 -9.15 -40.29 -10.00
C ILE A 430 -7.88 -40.77 -9.26
N SER A 431 -7.44 -40.05 -8.23
CA SER A 431 -6.30 -40.45 -7.38
C SER A 431 -6.54 -41.76 -6.62
N GLN A 432 -7.77 -42.00 -6.15
CA GLN A 432 -8.19 -43.26 -5.52
C GLN A 432 -8.26 -44.41 -6.53
N GLU A 433 -8.72 -44.15 -7.76
CA GLU A 433 -8.80 -45.15 -8.84
C GLU A 433 -7.41 -45.56 -9.37
N VAL A 434 -6.42 -44.66 -9.34
CA VAL A 434 -5.05 -44.88 -9.83
C VAL A 434 -4.07 -45.25 -8.70
N GLY A 435 -4.49 -45.21 -7.44
CA GLY A 435 -3.68 -45.62 -6.28
C GLY A 435 -2.48 -44.70 -5.98
N SER A 436 -2.63 -43.38 -6.16
CA SER A 436 -1.53 -42.40 -6.02
C SER A 436 -1.83 -41.32 -4.97
N GLN A 437 -0.83 -40.91 -4.18
CA GLN A 437 -0.97 -39.87 -3.14
C GLN A 437 -0.79 -38.45 -3.74
N LEU A 438 -1.84 -37.64 -3.73
CA LEU A 438 -1.84 -36.28 -4.29
C LEU A 438 -0.99 -35.30 -3.46
N LYS A 439 -0.17 -34.48 -4.13
CA LYS A 439 0.34 -33.23 -3.54
C LYS A 439 -0.63 -32.08 -3.81
N THR A 440 -0.87 -31.23 -2.83
CA THR A 440 -1.70 -30.03 -3.02
C THR A 440 -1.09 -29.12 -4.09
N LEU A 441 -1.86 -28.81 -5.14
CA LEU A 441 -1.45 -27.83 -6.15
C LEU A 441 -1.43 -26.44 -5.50
N LYS A 442 -0.24 -25.84 -5.41
CA LYS A 442 -0.04 -24.52 -4.80
C LYS A 442 -0.05 -23.44 -5.88
N SER A 443 -0.67 -22.31 -5.57
CA SER A 443 -0.66 -21.16 -6.48
C SER A 443 0.72 -20.50 -6.53
N LEU A 444 1.08 -19.93 -7.68
CA LEU A 444 2.35 -19.23 -7.85
C LEU A 444 2.36 -17.92 -7.05
N SER A 445 3.37 -17.73 -6.21
CA SER A 445 3.67 -16.46 -5.56
C SER A 445 4.78 -15.74 -6.32
N ASN A 446 4.56 -14.47 -6.66
CA ASN A 446 5.56 -13.68 -7.38
C ASN A 446 6.80 -13.39 -6.53
N THR A 447 6.66 -13.36 -5.20
CA THR A 447 7.68 -12.87 -4.25
C THR A 447 8.29 -13.96 -3.37
N ARG A 448 7.74 -15.18 -3.34
CA ARG A 448 8.21 -16.28 -2.46
C ARG A 448 8.70 -17.49 -3.25
N TRP A 449 10.02 -17.69 -3.27
CA TRP A 449 10.67 -18.83 -3.96
C TRP A 449 10.22 -20.20 -3.45
N ALA A 450 9.88 -20.32 -2.16
CA ALA A 450 9.38 -21.58 -1.59
C ALA A 450 8.06 -22.04 -2.21
N CYS A 451 7.12 -21.10 -2.43
CA CYS A 451 5.84 -21.41 -3.06
C CYS A 451 6.03 -21.86 -4.52
N ARG A 452 6.99 -21.27 -5.25
CA ARG A 452 7.33 -21.68 -6.62
C ARG A 452 7.90 -23.10 -6.67
N ALA A 453 8.84 -23.43 -5.77
CA ALA A 453 9.44 -24.77 -5.71
C ALA A 453 8.40 -25.86 -5.44
N GLU A 454 7.49 -25.60 -4.50
CA GLU A 454 6.42 -26.54 -4.13
C GLU A 454 5.34 -26.64 -5.22
N ALA A 455 4.98 -25.55 -5.88
CA ALA A 455 4.04 -25.55 -7.01
C ALA A 455 4.58 -26.36 -8.20
N VAL A 456 5.83 -26.11 -8.60
CA VAL A 456 6.49 -26.86 -9.69
C VAL A 456 6.62 -28.35 -9.34
N ALA A 457 6.97 -28.67 -8.09
CA ALA A 457 7.02 -30.06 -7.63
C ALA A 457 5.64 -30.74 -7.66
N ALA A 458 4.57 -30.05 -7.25
CA ALA A 458 3.20 -30.58 -7.26
C ALA A 458 2.69 -30.80 -8.69
N VAL A 459 2.95 -29.87 -9.61
CA VAL A 459 2.58 -30.03 -11.03
C VAL A 459 3.35 -31.19 -11.66
N LYS A 460 4.66 -31.30 -11.41
CA LYS A 460 5.48 -32.41 -11.92
C LYS A 460 5.00 -33.77 -11.41
N GLN A 461 4.68 -33.87 -10.13
CA GLN A 461 4.26 -35.15 -9.53
C GLN A 461 2.83 -35.54 -9.93
N ASN A 462 1.93 -34.57 -10.02
CA ASN A 462 0.52 -34.82 -10.36
C ASN A 462 0.26 -34.73 -11.86
N TYR A 463 1.27 -34.58 -12.72
CA TYR A 463 1.12 -34.29 -14.15
C TYR A 463 0.09 -35.19 -14.87
N PRO A 464 0.17 -36.53 -14.81
CA PRO A 464 -0.82 -37.40 -15.47
C PRO A 464 -2.22 -37.24 -14.88
N ILE A 465 -2.34 -37.03 -13.57
CA ILE A 465 -3.62 -36.83 -12.89
C ILE A 465 -4.25 -35.50 -13.32
N ILE A 466 -3.44 -34.44 -13.48
CA ILE A 466 -3.91 -33.14 -13.97
C ILE A 466 -4.48 -33.28 -15.38
N LEU A 467 -3.78 -33.98 -16.28
CA LEU A 467 -4.26 -34.20 -17.64
C LEU A 467 -5.59 -34.97 -17.65
N GLN A 468 -5.68 -36.06 -16.89
CA GLN A 468 -6.91 -36.84 -16.75
C GLN A 468 -8.07 -36.01 -16.17
N ALA A 469 -7.82 -35.23 -15.11
CA ALA A 469 -8.84 -34.37 -14.51
C ALA A 469 -9.32 -33.27 -15.47
N LEU A 470 -8.41 -32.68 -16.27
CA LEU A 470 -8.80 -31.70 -17.28
C LEU A 470 -9.63 -32.34 -18.40
N GLN A 471 -9.29 -33.57 -18.80
CA GLN A 471 -10.05 -34.33 -19.79
C GLN A 471 -11.45 -34.67 -19.27
N GLU A 472 -11.56 -35.18 -18.04
CA GLU A 472 -12.84 -35.42 -17.35
C GLU A 472 -13.69 -34.14 -17.30
N ILE A 473 -13.09 -32.99 -17.00
CA ILE A 473 -13.79 -31.69 -16.99
C ILE A 473 -14.35 -31.36 -18.39
N ILE A 474 -13.59 -31.60 -19.46
CA ILE A 474 -14.02 -31.34 -20.84
C ILE A 474 -15.23 -32.21 -21.22
N GLU A 475 -15.24 -33.45 -20.74
CA GLU A 475 -16.26 -34.45 -21.05
C GLU A 475 -17.54 -34.27 -20.21
N THR A 476 -17.39 -33.96 -18.92
CA THR A 476 -18.51 -33.94 -17.96
C THR A 476 -19.17 -32.57 -17.82
N THR A 477 -18.44 -31.47 -18.07
CA THR A 477 -19.00 -30.12 -17.87
C THR A 477 -19.92 -29.70 -19.01
N ARG A 478 -21.07 -29.11 -18.65
CA ARG A 478 -22.01 -28.48 -19.61
C ARG A 478 -21.72 -27.00 -19.84
N LEU A 479 -20.80 -26.41 -19.08
CA LEU A 479 -20.46 -24.99 -19.16
C LEU A 479 -19.40 -24.73 -20.25
N PRO A 480 -19.60 -23.76 -21.16
CA PRO A 480 -18.65 -23.47 -22.22
C PRO A 480 -17.28 -23.00 -21.72
N ASP A 481 -17.24 -22.09 -20.75
CA ASP A 481 -15.98 -21.46 -20.30
C ASP A 481 -15.00 -22.43 -19.64
N PRO A 482 -15.40 -23.30 -18.68
CA PRO A 482 -14.50 -24.31 -18.11
C PRO A 482 -13.98 -25.29 -19.15
N LYS A 483 -14.81 -25.66 -20.13
CA LYS A 483 -14.44 -26.56 -21.22
C LYS A 483 -13.38 -25.95 -22.14
N ILE A 484 -13.54 -24.68 -22.51
CA ILE A 484 -12.56 -23.94 -23.33
C ILE A 484 -11.25 -23.78 -22.55
N LYS A 485 -11.32 -23.39 -21.26
CA LYS A 485 -10.12 -23.24 -20.42
C LYS A 485 -9.38 -24.55 -20.22
N ALA A 486 -10.09 -25.65 -19.97
CA ALA A 486 -9.48 -26.97 -19.83
C ALA A 486 -8.78 -27.42 -21.13
N ARG A 487 -9.40 -27.19 -22.30
CA ARG A 487 -8.75 -27.44 -23.60
C ARG A 487 -7.49 -26.61 -23.80
N GLY A 488 -7.53 -25.32 -23.46
CA GLY A 488 -6.36 -24.45 -23.53
C GLY A 488 -5.23 -24.91 -22.61
N LEU A 489 -5.56 -25.32 -21.39
CA LEU A 489 -4.58 -25.87 -20.45
C LEU A 489 -3.97 -27.19 -20.93
N ILE A 490 -4.78 -28.12 -21.46
CA ILE A 490 -4.26 -29.36 -22.07
C ILE A 490 -3.30 -29.02 -23.22
N HIS A 491 -3.64 -28.05 -24.07
CA HIS A 491 -2.76 -27.64 -25.17
C HIS A 491 -1.39 -27.16 -24.69
N GLU A 492 -1.35 -26.31 -23.66
CA GLU A 492 -0.11 -25.81 -23.08
C GLU A 492 0.68 -26.91 -22.35
N LEU A 493 0.00 -27.71 -21.52
CA LEU A 493 0.60 -28.82 -20.78
C LEU A 493 1.20 -29.87 -21.73
N ASN A 494 0.54 -30.12 -22.87
CA ASN A 494 0.98 -31.04 -23.92
C ASN A 494 1.96 -30.39 -24.91
N SER A 495 2.75 -29.42 -24.45
CA SER A 495 3.85 -28.86 -25.22
C SER A 495 5.19 -29.32 -24.66
N PHE A 496 6.11 -29.70 -25.56
CA PHE A 496 7.48 -30.03 -25.17
C PHE A 496 8.14 -28.88 -24.39
N LYS A 497 7.85 -27.62 -24.76
CA LYS A 497 8.38 -26.44 -24.08
C LYS A 497 7.95 -26.38 -22.61
N PHE A 498 6.69 -26.69 -22.31
CA PHE A 498 6.20 -26.72 -20.93
C PHE A 498 6.86 -27.84 -20.13
N ILE A 499 6.90 -29.07 -20.67
CA ILE A 499 7.54 -30.22 -20.01
C ILE A 499 9.03 -29.96 -19.75
N PHE A 500 9.74 -29.39 -20.73
CA PHE A 500 11.14 -29.06 -20.60
C PHE A 500 11.36 -27.99 -19.52
N ALA A 501 10.54 -26.93 -19.50
CA ALA A 501 10.59 -25.91 -18.45
C ALA A 501 10.30 -26.50 -17.06
N LEU A 502 9.33 -27.43 -16.94
CA LEU A 502 8.97 -28.10 -15.70
C LEU A 502 10.13 -28.93 -15.13
N HIS A 503 10.81 -29.71 -15.98
CA HIS A 503 11.97 -30.51 -15.60
C HIS A 503 13.20 -29.68 -15.29
N MET A 504 13.39 -28.56 -15.99
CA MET A 504 14.49 -27.64 -15.75
C MET A 504 14.31 -26.83 -14.46
N MET A 505 13.11 -26.27 -14.23
CA MET A 505 12.87 -25.41 -13.06
C MET A 505 12.86 -26.20 -11.75
N HIS A 506 12.41 -27.45 -11.76
CA HIS A 506 12.30 -28.25 -10.54
C HIS A 506 13.62 -28.37 -9.76
N PRO A 507 14.73 -28.88 -10.32
CA PRO A 507 16.00 -29.01 -9.58
C PRO A 507 16.57 -27.65 -9.17
N VAL A 508 16.49 -26.63 -10.03
CA VAL A 508 16.95 -25.27 -9.72
C VAL A 508 16.22 -24.71 -8.49
N LEU A 509 14.89 -24.79 -8.49
CA LEU A 509 14.08 -24.29 -7.39
C LEU A 509 14.26 -25.10 -6.10
N GLN A 510 14.50 -26.41 -6.19
CA GLN A 510 14.80 -27.24 -5.03
C GLN A 510 16.13 -26.85 -4.36
N MET A 511 17.13 -26.42 -5.13
CA MET A 511 18.37 -25.89 -4.57
C MET A 511 18.15 -24.52 -3.92
N VAL A 512 17.42 -23.63 -4.60
CA VAL A 512 17.11 -22.28 -4.09
C VAL A 512 16.29 -22.33 -2.80
N VAL A 513 15.27 -23.18 -2.70
CA VAL A 513 14.39 -23.23 -1.53
C VAL A 513 15.11 -23.71 -0.27
N LYS A 514 16.07 -24.62 -0.38
CA LYS A 514 16.87 -25.09 0.77
C LYS A 514 17.60 -23.92 1.43
N VAL A 515 18.27 -23.08 0.64
CA VAL A 515 18.97 -21.90 1.15
C VAL A 515 17.99 -20.83 1.59
N SER A 516 16.90 -20.61 0.85
CA SER A 516 15.87 -19.64 1.24
C SER A 516 15.24 -19.97 2.60
N LYS A 517 14.98 -21.25 2.91
CA LYS A 517 14.45 -21.67 4.22
C LYS A 517 15.48 -21.44 5.32
N ALA A 518 16.75 -21.75 5.07
CA ALA A 518 17.82 -21.50 6.02
C ALA A 518 17.95 -19.99 6.35
N LEU A 519 17.89 -19.12 5.34
CA LEU A 519 17.98 -17.67 5.49
C LEU A 519 16.79 -17.03 6.23
N GLN A 520 15.67 -17.74 6.34
CA GLN A 520 14.45 -17.29 7.03
C GLN A 520 14.32 -17.88 8.44
N ALA A 521 15.30 -18.64 8.90
CA ALA A 521 15.29 -19.21 10.25
C ALA A 521 15.32 -18.08 11.29
N PRO A 522 14.51 -18.16 12.37
CA PRO A 522 14.47 -17.13 13.41
C PRO A 522 15.79 -17.01 14.19
N ASP A 523 16.55 -18.10 14.28
CA ASP A 523 17.91 -18.13 14.84
C ASP A 523 18.93 -18.37 13.72
N LEU A 524 19.02 -17.39 12.81
CA LEU A 524 19.88 -17.51 11.64
C LEU A 524 21.35 -17.50 12.04
N ASN A 525 22.08 -18.58 11.75
CA ASN A 525 23.54 -18.57 11.82
C ASN A 525 24.13 -17.81 10.62
N LEU A 526 24.82 -16.69 10.89
CA LEU A 526 25.35 -15.78 9.88
C LEU A 526 26.42 -16.42 8.98
N LEU A 527 27.27 -17.28 9.54
CA LEU A 527 28.35 -17.95 8.81
C LEU A 527 27.80 -19.06 7.91
N THR A 528 26.89 -19.87 8.44
CA THR A 528 26.19 -20.91 7.68
C THR A 528 25.34 -20.31 6.57
N ALA A 529 24.68 -19.17 6.81
CA ALA A 529 23.91 -18.44 5.82
C ALA A 529 24.74 -18.03 4.60
N MET A 530 25.90 -17.42 4.83
CA MET A 530 26.80 -16.98 3.75
C MET A 530 27.41 -18.16 2.99
N THR A 531 27.77 -19.23 3.72
CA THR A 531 28.23 -20.47 3.12
C THR A 531 27.16 -21.10 2.25
N GLY A 532 25.90 -21.11 2.71
CA GLY A 532 24.75 -21.62 1.97
C GLY A 532 24.51 -20.89 0.66
N ALA A 533 24.56 -19.54 0.68
CA ALA A 533 24.41 -18.74 -0.53
C ALA A 533 25.54 -18.99 -1.55
N LYS A 534 26.79 -19.05 -1.08
CA LYS A 534 27.95 -19.36 -1.94
C LYS A 534 27.88 -20.77 -2.52
N SER A 535 27.49 -21.76 -1.70
CA SER A 535 27.30 -23.14 -2.15
C SER A 535 26.20 -23.25 -3.21
N LEU A 536 25.06 -22.59 -3.03
CA LEU A 536 24.00 -22.55 -4.03
C LEU A 536 24.50 -21.99 -5.37
N ARG A 537 25.20 -20.85 -5.33
CA ARG A 537 25.79 -20.24 -6.52
C ARG A 537 26.74 -21.20 -7.23
N ASN A 538 27.64 -21.84 -6.48
CA ASN A 538 28.60 -22.80 -7.04
C ASN A 538 27.91 -24.03 -7.63
N SER A 539 26.91 -24.58 -6.95
CA SER A 539 26.18 -25.74 -7.46
C SER A 539 25.39 -25.41 -8.73
N LEU A 540 24.83 -24.19 -8.85
CA LEU A 540 24.19 -23.75 -10.10
C LEU A 540 25.22 -23.54 -11.23
N ALA A 541 26.42 -23.04 -10.92
CA ALA A 541 27.50 -22.93 -11.90
C ALA A 541 27.99 -24.30 -12.38
N VAL A 542 28.11 -25.28 -11.48
CA VAL A 542 28.42 -26.67 -11.84
C VAL A 542 27.32 -27.27 -12.72
N MET A 543 26.05 -27.06 -12.35
CA MET A 543 24.90 -27.48 -13.17
C MET A 543 24.93 -26.86 -14.57
N ARG A 544 25.36 -25.60 -14.68
CA ARG A 544 25.49 -24.90 -15.95
C ARG A 544 26.62 -25.45 -16.83
N SER A 545 27.77 -25.78 -16.24
CA SER A 545 28.98 -26.19 -16.98
C SER A 545 29.05 -27.68 -17.27
N GLY A 546 28.38 -28.52 -16.48
CA GLY A 546 28.40 -29.98 -16.64
C GLY A 546 27.37 -30.48 -17.67
N PRO A 547 27.74 -31.37 -18.60
CA PRO A 547 26.81 -31.91 -19.58
C PRO A 547 25.75 -32.83 -18.96
N GLU A 548 26.08 -33.49 -17.84
CA GLU A 548 25.24 -34.53 -17.20
C GLU A 548 23.88 -34.01 -16.73
N TYR A 549 23.84 -32.81 -16.12
CA TYR A 549 22.59 -32.23 -15.62
C TYR A 549 21.62 -31.89 -16.75
N PHE A 550 22.14 -31.24 -17.79
CA PHE A 550 21.35 -30.91 -18.95
C PHE A 550 20.85 -32.19 -19.64
N GLN A 551 21.72 -33.19 -19.83
CA GLN A 551 21.35 -34.46 -20.45
C GLN A 551 20.23 -35.15 -19.67
N SER A 552 20.34 -35.21 -18.33
CA SER A 552 19.30 -35.79 -17.48
C SER A 552 17.97 -35.03 -17.61
N ILE A 553 17.98 -33.69 -17.57
CA ILE A 553 16.77 -32.88 -17.72
C ILE A 553 16.13 -33.09 -19.09
N PHE A 554 16.94 -33.13 -20.15
CA PHE A 554 16.45 -33.34 -21.51
C PHE A 554 15.86 -34.75 -21.66
N ASN A 555 16.58 -35.79 -21.22
CA ASN A 555 16.13 -37.18 -21.29
C ASN A 555 14.84 -37.41 -20.48
N ASP A 556 14.74 -36.85 -19.27
CA ASP A 556 13.51 -36.92 -18.46
C ASP A 556 12.33 -36.22 -19.16
N SER A 557 12.60 -35.09 -19.83
CA SER A 557 11.60 -34.36 -20.60
C SER A 557 11.12 -35.17 -21.81
N VAL A 558 12.05 -35.78 -22.55
CA VAL A 558 11.76 -36.68 -23.67
C VAL A 558 10.93 -37.87 -23.18
N LYS A 559 11.34 -38.50 -22.08
CA LYS A 559 10.62 -39.62 -21.47
C LYS A 559 9.19 -39.23 -21.10
N MET A 560 9.00 -38.11 -20.40
CA MET A 560 7.65 -37.64 -20.07
C MET A 560 6.82 -37.29 -21.32
N CYS A 561 7.42 -36.77 -22.38
CA CYS A 561 6.73 -36.56 -23.65
C CYS A 561 6.28 -37.88 -24.28
N VAL A 562 7.15 -38.90 -24.31
CA VAL A 562 6.84 -40.23 -24.85
C VAL A 562 5.74 -40.92 -24.04
N GLU A 563 5.80 -40.85 -22.71
CA GLU A 563 4.80 -41.44 -21.81
C GLU A 563 3.40 -40.80 -21.93
N ASN A 564 3.31 -39.60 -22.51
CA ASN A 564 2.06 -38.85 -22.67
C ASN A 564 1.71 -38.54 -24.13
N ASP A 565 2.33 -39.24 -25.10
CA ASP A 565 2.10 -39.09 -26.55
C ASP A 565 2.29 -37.65 -27.09
N ILE A 566 3.24 -36.90 -26.54
CA ILE A 566 3.53 -35.51 -26.92
C ILE A 566 4.66 -35.47 -27.95
N SER A 567 4.38 -34.84 -29.10
CA SER A 567 5.37 -34.68 -30.16
C SER A 567 6.51 -33.73 -29.76
N ILE A 568 7.75 -34.18 -29.95
CA ILE A 568 8.94 -33.35 -29.75
C ILE A 568 9.20 -32.54 -31.03
N PRO A 569 9.21 -31.20 -30.99
CA PRO A 569 9.41 -30.39 -32.19
C PRO A 569 10.79 -30.60 -32.81
N THR A 570 10.84 -30.74 -34.14
CA THR A 570 12.10 -30.70 -34.89
C THR A 570 12.64 -29.27 -34.98
N VAL A 571 13.95 -29.12 -35.15
CA VAL A 571 14.56 -27.79 -35.31
C VAL A 571 14.10 -27.18 -36.63
N LYS A 572 13.46 -26.00 -36.57
CA LYS A 572 13.04 -25.27 -37.77
C LYS A 572 14.24 -24.66 -38.47
N LYS A 573 14.53 -25.10 -39.69
CA LYS A 573 15.46 -24.42 -40.61
C LYS A 573 14.74 -23.19 -41.20
N ARG A 574 15.06 -21.98 -40.73
CA ARG A 574 14.56 -20.75 -41.37
C ARG A 574 15.30 -20.52 -42.70
N LYS A 575 14.58 -20.11 -43.75
CA LYS A 575 15.21 -19.55 -44.97
C LYS A 575 15.81 -18.19 -44.63
N MET A 576 17.05 -17.96 -45.06
CA MET A 576 17.75 -16.69 -44.90
C MET A 576 16.95 -15.55 -45.54
N SER A 577 16.79 -14.44 -44.81
CA SER A 577 16.43 -13.16 -45.41
C SER A 577 17.63 -12.62 -46.18
N THR A 578 17.40 -12.10 -47.39
CA THR A 578 18.42 -11.44 -48.21
C THR A 578 18.62 -9.96 -47.85
N HIS A 579 17.87 -9.44 -46.85
CA HIS A 579 18.01 -8.07 -46.35
C HIS A 579 18.81 -8.04 -45.05
N ILE A 580 19.84 -7.21 -45.02
CA ILE A 580 20.66 -6.89 -43.84
C ILE A 580 19.84 -5.92 -42.99
N ASP A 581 19.24 -6.41 -41.91
CA ASP A 581 18.68 -5.57 -40.84
C ASP A 581 19.69 -5.50 -39.68
N ASP A 582 19.89 -4.30 -39.12
CA ASP A 582 20.83 -3.96 -38.03
C ASP A 582 20.47 -4.54 -36.64
N THR A 583 19.63 -5.58 -36.58
CA THR A 583 19.31 -6.26 -35.31
C THR A 583 20.17 -7.52 -35.17
N PHE A 584 21.18 -7.42 -34.31
CA PHE A 584 22.13 -8.47 -33.93
C PHE A 584 21.50 -9.64 -33.12
N GLU A 585 20.33 -10.16 -33.52
CA GLU A 585 19.87 -11.46 -33.01
C GLU A 585 20.48 -12.59 -33.87
N SER A 586 21.46 -13.27 -33.27
CA SER A 586 22.28 -14.35 -33.78
C SER A 586 21.65 -15.26 -34.86
N GLN A 587 22.29 -15.29 -36.03
CA GLN A 587 22.04 -16.21 -37.15
C GLN A 587 22.60 -17.62 -36.89
N HIS A 588 22.29 -18.24 -35.74
CA HIS A 588 22.78 -19.57 -35.39
C HIS A 588 21.79 -20.66 -35.80
N HIS A 589 22.26 -21.66 -36.56
CA HIS A 589 21.52 -22.90 -36.82
C HIS A 589 21.83 -23.92 -35.73
N PHE A 590 20.84 -24.72 -35.31
CA PHE A 590 21.02 -25.83 -34.37
C PHE A 590 20.81 -27.15 -35.12
N ASP A 591 21.67 -28.14 -34.87
CA ASP A 591 21.57 -29.44 -35.55
C ASP A 591 20.56 -30.36 -34.85
N THR A 592 20.41 -30.21 -33.54
CA THR A 592 19.49 -31.01 -32.72
C THR A 592 18.62 -30.14 -31.83
N LYS A 593 17.44 -30.66 -31.46
CA LYS A 593 16.54 -29.99 -30.52
C LYS A 593 17.18 -29.87 -29.14
N GLU A 594 17.98 -30.86 -28.79
CA GLU A 594 18.81 -30.89 -27.59
C GLU A 594 19.77 -29.70 -27.52
N GLU A 595 20.56 -29.49 -28.58
CA GLU A 595 21.48 -28.35 -28.63
C GLU A 595 20.76 -27.00 -28.59
N GLN A 596 19.63 -26.89 -29.30
CA GLN A 596 18.79 -25.70 -29.28
C GLN A 596 18.36 -25.36 -27.85
N GLU A 597 17.73 -26.29 -27.13
CA GLU A 597 17.22 -26.01 -25.78
C GLU A 597 18.33 -25.76 -24.76
N ARG A 598 19.50 -26.38 -24.95
CA ARG A 598 20.68 -26.10 -24.11
C ARG A 598 21.06 -24.63 -24.18
N ILE A 599 21.12 -24.08 -25.39
CA ILE A 599 21.60 -22.71 -25.66
C ILE A 599 20.50 -21.68 -25.42
N THR A 600 19.26 -21.94 -25.84
CA THR A 600 18.18 -20.93 -25.79
C THR A 600 17.41 -20.92 -24.48
N SER A 601 17.44 -22.01 -23.71
CA SER A 601 16.58 -22.18 -22.54
C SER A 601 17.40 -22.47 -21.27
N PHE A 602 18.27 -23.48 -21.29
CA PHE A 602 19.01 -23.93 -20.11
C PHE A 602 20.06 -22.93 -19.63
N TYR A 603 20.97 -22.50 -20.51
CA TYR A 603 21.99 -21.51 -20.17
C TYR A 603 21.42 -20.16 -19.74
N PRO A 604 20.48 -19.53 -20.48
CA PRO A 604 19.95 -18.24 -20.08
C PRO A 604 19.21 -18.26 -18.74
N LEU A 605 18.49 -19.36 -18.44
CA LEU A 605 17.85 -19.51 -17.12
C LEU A 605 18.89 -19.52 -16.00
N LEU A 606 19.89 -20.39 -16.09
CA LEU A 606 20.91 -20.52 -15.04
C LEU A 606 21.73 -19.23 -14.91
N ASP A 607 22.08 -18.58 -16.01
CA ASP A 607 22.77 -17.28 -16.00
C ASP A 607 21.94 -16.21 -15.30
N SER A 608 20.64 -16.15 -15.57
CA SER A 608 19.73 -15.22 -14.91
C SER A 608 19.68 -15.47 -13.39
N VAL A 609 19.56 -16.74 -12.97
CA VAL A 609 19.50 -17.10 -11.55
C VAL A 609 20.83 -16.83 -10.85
N ILE A 610 21.97 -17.21 -11.45
CA ILE A 610 23.31 -16.97 -10.91
C ILE A 610 23.57 -15.46 -10.77
N THR A 611 23.26 -14.68 -11.81
CA THR A 611 23.40 -13.22 -11.80
C THR A 611 22.54 -12.59 -10.70
N GLY A 612 21.29 -13.07 -10.54
CA GLY A 612 20.41 -12.61 -9.47
C GLY A 612 20.94 -12.91 -8.07
N ILE A 613 21.59 -14.08 -7.88
CA ILE A 613 22.26 -14.41 -6.62
C ILE A 613 23.48 -13.50 -6.40
N ASP A 614 24.32 -13.32 -7.41
CA ASP A 614 25.52 -12.47 -7.32
C ASP A 614 25.17 -11.00 -7.00
N GLN A 615 24.10 -10.47 -7.62
CA GLN A 615 23.59 -9.13 -7.33
C GLN A 615 23.02 -9.01 -5.90
N ARG A 616 22.26 -10.02 -5.44
CA ARG A 616 21.62 -9.99 -4.13
C ARG A 616 22.60 -10.17 -2.97
N PHE A 617 23.66 -10.95 -3.19
CA PHE A 617 24.70 -11.25 -2.22
C PHE A 617 26.00 -10.53 -2.58
N GLU A 618 25.92 -9.21 -2.79
CA GLU A 618 27.06 -8.35 -3.10
C GLU A 618 28.25 -8.66 -2.17
N GLN A 619 29.44 -8.82 -2.75
CA GLN A 619 30.64 -9.25 -2.02
C GLN A 619 30.91 -8.40 -0.78
N LYS A 620 30.63 -7.09 -0.81
CA LYS A 620 30.89 -6.18 0.30
C LYS A 620 29.99 -6.47 1.52
N THR A 621 28.69 -6.64 1.29
CA THR A 621 27.71 -6.91 2.35
C THR A 621 27.94 -8.29 2.96
N CYS A 622 28.20 -9.30 2.13
CA CYS A 622 28.51 -10.65 2.61
C CYS A 622 29.78 -10.72 3.47
N LYS A 623 30.81 -9.95 3.11
CA LYS A 623 32.03 -9.81 3.92
C LYS A 623 31.75 -9.19 5.28
N THR A 624 30.92 -8.14 5.36
CA THR A 624 30.50 -7.55 6.64
C THR A 624 29.72 -8.54 7.50
N VAL A 625 28.76 -9.29 6.93
CA VAL A 625 27.97 -10.28 7.68
C VAL A 625 28.87 -11.42 8.20
N THR A 626 29.82 -11.87 7.39
CA THR A 626 30.80 -12.88 7.80
C THR A 626 31.69 -12.37 8.93
N ALA A 627 32.21 -11.14 8.80
CA ALA A 627 33.01 -10.50 9.84
C ALA A 627 32.22 -10.33 11.14
N MET A 628 30.93 -9.98 11.08
CA MET A 628 30.07 -9.91 12.27
C MET A 628 29.84 -11.27 12.92
N GLY A 629 29.60 -12.33 12.15
CA GLY A 629 29.48 -13.69 12.71
C GLY A 629 30.73 -14.14 13.46
N LYS A 630 31.91 -13.76 12.95
CA LYS A 630 33.21 -13.96 13.60
C LYS A 630 33.39 -13.08 14.84
N LEU A 631 32.96 -11.81 14.77
CA LEU A 631 33.00 -10.89 15.91
C LEU A 631 32.17 -11.43 17.10
N LEU A 632 30.95 -11.90 16.84
CA LEU A 632 30.04 -12.43 17.87
C LEU A 632 30.57 -13.71 18.55
N SER A 633 31.41 -14.47 17.86
CA SER A 633 32.07 -15.67 18.40
C SER A 633 33.44 -15.37 19.01
N LEU A 634 33.89 -14.11 18.94
CA LEU A 634 35.23 -13.65 19.29
C LEU A 634 36.35 -14.38 18.53
N ASP A 635 36.03 -15.05 17.42
CA ASP A 635 36.99 -15.71 16.52
C ASP A 635 37.17 -14.86 15.25
N ILE A 636 37.78 -13.70 15.44
CA ILE A 636 37.88 -12.68 14.40
C ILE A 636 39.33 -12.19 14.21
N GLY A 637 39.75 -12.11 12.95
CA GLY A 637 41.05 -11.56 12.57
C GLY A 637 41.01 -10.05 12.29
N ARG A 638 42.18 -9.43 12.27
CA ARG A 638 42.33 -7.97 12.09
C ARG A 638 41.73 -7.44 10.79
N ASP A 639 41.78 -8.21 9.70
CA ASP A 639 41.18 -7.80 8.42
C ASP A 639 39.64 -7.76 8.47
N ASP A 640 39.02 -8.71 9.16
CA ASP A 640 37.58 -8.73 9.39
C ASP A 640 37.15 -7.58 10.33
N MET A 641 37.96 -7.29 11.36
CA MET A 641 37.75 -6.10 12.21
C MET A 641 37.86 -4.80 11.41
N ARG A 642 38.78 -4.70 10.46
CA ARG A 642 38.91 -3.54 9.57
C ARG A 642 37.66 -3.33 8.73
N ILE A 643 37.02 -4.41 8.28
CA ILE A 643 35.74 -4.34 7.55
C ILE A 643 34.64 -3.75 8.43
N ILE A 644 34.53 -4.23 9.68
CA ILE A 644 33.55 -3.76 10.67
C ILE A 644 33.81 -2.29 11.01
N ALA A 645 35.05 -1.93 11.34
CA ALA A 645 35.48 -0.57 11.66
C ALA A 645 35.12 0.44 10.57
N ASN A 646 35.45 0.11 9.32
CA ASN A 646 35.13 0.96 8.17
C ASN A 646 33.62 1.09 7.92
N LYS A 647 32.85 0.01 8.15
CA LYS A 647 31.41 -0.03 7.91
C LYS A 647 30.64 0.74 8.97
N PHE A 648 30.95 0.53 10.25
CA PHE A 648 30.20 1.11 11.38
C PHE A 648 30.86 2.35 11.99
N LYS A 649 31.97 2.83 11.39
CA LYS A 649 32.69 4.03 11.81
C LYS A 649 33.08 3.94 13.29
N VAL A 650 33.78 2.86 13.62
CA VAL A 650 34.45 2.65 14.91
C VAL A 650 35.95 2.59 14.71
N SER A 651 36.74 2.89 15.74
CA SER A 651 38.20 2.78 15.67
C SER A 651 38.61 1.32 15.57
N LEU A 652 39.51 1.01 14.63
CA LEU A 652 40.05 -0.34 14.48
C LEU A 652 40.89 -0.74 15.69
N ASP A 653 41.72 0.17 16.19
CA ASP A 653 42.62 -0.12 17.30
C ASP A 653 41.85 -0.30 18.62
N GLU A 654 40.77 0.47 18.84
CA GLU A 654 39.87 0.29 19.99
C GLU A 654 39.13 -1.05 19.89
N LEU A 655 38.55 -1.36 18.72
CA LEU A 655 37.84 -2.63 18.52
C LEU A 655 38.78 -3.83 18.71
N GLU A 656 40.02 -3.75 18.23
CA GLU A 656 41.03 -4.79 18.40
C GLU A 656 41.41 -4.98 19.88
N ALA A 657 41.59 -3.89 20.63
CA ALA A 657 41.87 -3.95 22.06
C ALA A 657 40.69 -4.54 22.85
N GLU A 658 39.47 -4.08 22.58
CA GLU A 658 38.24 -4.54 23.22
C GLU A 658 37.98 -6.03 22.97
N VAL A 659 38.14 -6.51 21.73
CA VAL A 659 37.99 -7.95 21.43
C VAL A 659 39.01 -8.79 22.17
N ARG A 660 40.28 -8.36 22.25
CA ARG A 660 41.31 -9.08 23.01
C ARG A 660 40.97 -9.16 24.50
N LEU A 661 40.43 -8.08 25.07
CA LEU A 661 39.96 -8.07 26.46
C LEU A 661 38.79 -9.03 26.66
N LEU A 662 37.81 -9.03 25.76
CA LEU A 662 36.66 -9.94 25.81
C LEU A 662 37.07 -11.42 25.62
N GLN A 663 38.13 -11.71 24.86
CA GLN A 663 38.66 -13.06 24.67
C GLN A 663 39.25 -13.66 25.95
N VAL A 664 39.84 -12.82 26.81
CA VAL A 664 40.48 -13.24 28.09
C VAL A 664 39.62 -12.93 29.31
N TYR A 665 38.37 -12.50 29.12
CA TYR A 665 37.46 -12.15 30.21
C TYR A 665 37.01 -13.41 30.95
N ASP A 666 37.24 -13.45 32.27
CA ASP A 666 36.95 -14.62 33.13
C ASP A 666 35.45 -14.89 33.36
N GLY A 667 34.56 -13.93 33.04
CA GLY A 667 33.12 -14.09 33.16
C GLY A 667 32.47 -14.81 31.96
N SER A 668 31.27 -15.36 32.15
CA SER A 668 30.51 -16.00 31.07
C SER A 668 29.95 -14.94 30.10
N VAL A 669 30.69 -14.65 29.03
CA VAL A 669 30.23 -13.80 27.94
C VAL A 669 29.43 -14.59 26.90
N PRO A 670 28.45 -13.97 26.21
CA PRO A 670 27.77 -14.61 25.09
C PRO A 670 28.77 -15.05 24.00
N LYS A 671 28.60 -16.23 23.42
CA LYS A 671 29.43 -16.71 22.30
C LYS A 671 28.57 -17.45 21.30
N GLY A 672 28.67 -17.05 20.04
CA GLY A 672 27.87 -17.66 18.97
C GLY A 672 28.03 -16.90 17.67
N SER A 673 27.29 -17.33 16.66
CA SER A 673 27.30 -16.70 15.33
C SER A 673 25.88 -16.50 14.78
N THR A 674 24.89 -16.45 15.68
CA THR A 674 23.49 -16.30 15.31
C THR A 674 22.98 -14.88 15.51
N THR A 675 21.82 -14.60 14.93
CA THR A 675 21.10 -13.35 15.15
C THR A 675 20.67 -13.17 16.61
N ASN A 676 20.39 -14.26 17.35
CA ASN A 676 20.09 -14.19 18.78
C ASN A 676 21.32 -13.81 19.62
N THR A 677 22.51 -14.33 19.27
CA THR A 677 23.76 -13.95 19.93
C THR A 677 24.02 -12.44 19.86
N THR A 678 23.55 -11.77 18.80
CA THR A 678 23.62 -10.30 18.68
C THR A 678 22.85 -9.62 19.81
N ARG A 679 21.66 -10.14 20.17
CA ARG A 679 20.84 -9.62 21.26
C ARG A 679 21.44 -9.97 22.62
N GLU A 680 21.88 -11.22 22.81
CA GLU A 680 22.55 -11.66 24.04
C GLU A 680 23.75 -10.76 24.39
N TRP A 681 24.54 -10.37 23.39
CA TRP A 681 25.63 -9.40 23.57
C TRP A 681 25.15 -8.00 23.98
N LEU A 682 24.09 -7.49 23.35
CA LEU A 682 23.55 -6.16 23.69
C LEU A 682 22.95 -6.12 25.09
N ASP A 683 22.26 -7.19 25.49
CA ASP A 683 21.65 -7.31 26.81
C ASP A 683 22.75 -7.46 27.87
N TRP A 684 23.72 -8.36 27.66
CA TRP A 684 24.86 -8.54 28.56
C TRP A 684 25.66 -7.24 28.77
N LEU A 685 26.00 -6.51 27.70
CA LEU A 685 26.78 -5.26 27.80
C LEU A 685 26.05 -4.17 28.59
N LYS A 686 24.70 -4.14 28.53
CA LYS A 686 23.88 -3.19 29.28
C LYS A 686 23.70 -3.60 30.74
N GLU A 687 23.36 -4.87 30.99
CA GLU A 687 23.09 -5.38 32.33
C GLU A 687 24.36 -5.42 33.21
N SER A 688 25.53 -5.60 32.58
CA SER A 688 26.84 -5.56 33.26
C SER A 688 27.47 -4.16 33.35
N ASP A 689 26.78 -3.13 32.85
CA ASP A 689 27.25 -1.73 32.77
C ASP A 689 28.62 -1.56 32.07
N GLN A 690 28.92 -2.41 31.09
CA GLN A 690 30.21 -2.44 30.37
C GLN A 690 30.18 -1.68 29.03
N THR A 691 29.07 -1.03 28.69
CA THR A 691 28.92 -0.32 27.40
C THR A 691 29.96 0.78 27.17
N SER A 692 30.41 1.44 28.25
CA SER A 692 31.44 2.48 28.21
C SER A 692 32.86 1.90 28.05
N LEU A 693 33.08 0.68 28.55
CA LEU A 693 34.37 -0.03 28.45
C LEU A 693 34.58 -0.67 27.06
N PHE A 694 33.51 -1.21 26.47
CA PHE A 694 33.53 -1.87 25.16
C PHE A 694 32.77 -1.06 24.10
N GLN A 695 33.13 0.21 23.94
CA GLN A 695 32.37 1.17 23.14
C GLN A 695 32.39 0.82 21.64
N ALA A 696 33.55 0.43 21.09
CA ALA A 696 33.70 0.10 19.68
C ALA A 696 32.97 -1.21 19.31
N PHE A 697 33.05 -2.21 20.19
CA PHE A 697 32.38 -3.49 20.08
C PHE A 697 30.86 -3.33 20.23
N TYR A 698 30.40 -2.62 21.26
CA TYR A 698 28.98 -2.33 21.49
C TYR A 698 28.36 -1.60 20.28
N LYS A 699 29.01 -0.54 19.79
CA LYS A 699 28.52 0.22 18.62
C LYS A 699 28.49 -0.66 17.35
N SER A 700 29.46 -1.54 17.16
CA SER A 700 29.48 -2.49 16.03
C SER A 700 28.29 -3.43 16.06
N ILE A 701 27.99 -4.02 17.23
CA ILE A 701 26.84 -4.92 17.42
C ILE A 701 25.51 -4.15 17.32
N GLN A 702 25.41 -2.97 17.92
CA GLN A 702 24.21 -2.14 17.89
C GLN A 702 23.86 -1.70 16.46
N CYS A 703 24.84 -1.22 15.70
CA CYS A 703 24.64 -0.84 14.30
C CYS A 703 24.27 -2.04 13.43
N PHE A 704 24.83 -3.23 13.71
CA PHE A 704 24.46 -4.45 13.02
C PHE A 704 23.03 -4.92 13.36
N ALA A 705 22.64 -4.84 14.64
CA ALA A 705 21.29 -5.20 15.08
C ALA A 705 20.20 -4.32 14.44
N ALA A 706 20.49 -3.04 14.22
CA ALA A 706 19.57 -2.10 13.57
C ALA A 706 19.26 -2.43 12.09
N VAL A 707 20.05 -3.30 11.45
CA VAL A 707 19.88 -3.69 10.05
C VAL A 707 19.41 -5.15 9.86
N LEU A 708 19.25 -5.91 10.95
CA LEU A 708 18.66 -7.25 10.89
C LEU A 708 17.13 -7.17 10.70
N PRO A 709 16.54 -7.96 9.80
CA PRO A 709 15.09 -7.97 9.61
C PRO A 709 14.37 -8.39 10.90
N VAL A 710 13.35 -7.61 11.28
CA VAL A 710 12.51 -7.80 12.48
C VAL A 710 11.62 -9.03 12.30
N HIS A 711 12.19 -10.22 12.50
CA HIS A 711 11.45 -11.48 12.63
C HIS A 711 11.69 -12.11 14.01
N VAL A 712 11.48 -11.34 15.08
CA VAL A 712 11.35 -11.88 16.44
C VAL A 712 10.30 -11.03 17.17
N LYS A 713 9.28 -11.70 17.74
CA LYS A 713 8.08 -11.15 18.38
C LYS A 713 8.37 -10.07 19.45
N GLU A 714 7.58 -8.98 19.37
CA GLU A 714 7.13 -8.04 20.44
C GLU A 714 8.15 -7.23 21.30
N PRO A 715 7.71 -6.11 21.93
CA PRO A 715 8.36 -4.81 21.74
C PRO A 715 9.21 -4.34 22.93
N PHE A 716 10.30 -3.63 22.64
CA PHE A 716 10.81 -2.59 23.53
C PHE A 716 9.87 -1.38 23.48
N ARG A 717 8.83 -1.42 24.31
CA ARG A 717 8.15 -0.23 24.84
C ARG A 717 8.12 -0.35 26.36
N ASN A 718 8.65 0.70 27.01
CA ASN A 718 8.62 1.00 28.44
C ASN A 718 9.60 0.25 29.36
N SER A 719 10.66 0.95 29.75
CA SER A 719 11.10 1.02 31.15
C SER A 719 11.80 2.35 31.41
N HIS A 720 11.17 3.13 32.28
CA HIS A 720 11.59 4.36 32.97
C HIS A 720 13.09 4.67 33.07
N MET A 721 13.50 5.85 32.57
CA MET A 721 13.86 7.04 33.35
C MET A 721 13.75 8.29 32.46
#